data_AF-A0A972TDE4-F1
#
_entry.id   AF-A0A972TDE4-F1
#
_cell.length_a   1.000
_cell.length_b   1.000
_cell.length_c   1.000
_cell.angle_alpha   90.00
_cell.angle_beta   90.00
_cell.angle_gamma   90.00
#
_symmetry.space_group_name_H-M   'P 1'
#
loop_
_entity.id
_entity.type
_entity.pdbx_description
1 polymer ?
#
loop_
_entity_poly.entity_id
_entity_poly.type
_entity_poly.pdbx_seq_one_letter_code
_entity_poly.pdbx_strand_id
1 'polypeptide(L)'
;KEPFDEIFNYISHKQINKWQSMTGKIARQKGIDSKKVLQNLVEMPAYSQIVEIYKEIPQRLVEAGVKNGKGNLWKLIFLFHIMKTPGLSIIYEESLRDINKTLSWLIEHEKGWNIRKLIQKTFSILRGLTDKFPGTVLNCVLNMGKGVYKTDQIDLVDFFINHVVGLGFQSPMIKGVGSDWQIQVNSAHIQNIRTWLELIELNPKWSTRLLSHLTIHLSLCGVFIKDTDLFSRDVTRFLNSDISPVYNLAKQLARLFPVYFNDIGAEGMLRDISTQLDELTHRKDVLIHFLRKHSHVESSNRMIGFMEAVINFWQTRDRELLKPFIPPGIFDQIDIRGPYIDGVHRVMLHLKAKEQYLPTDLIVLNEKELQSHLSDISKVSEKDINRVKLAISFYKLLHQKYDLTFGLKSDSEIDHYLSQFKIDAFPDIDALKKALIEPDLQKRLYMLLDYLELLKKIIISSKLYEVREDIYKKRHFAVDIPSIYGFYHERKFDALGLTFRIESIVNVLFEGFIESIDLSIITRATFYQIYDRLILFNRALQLNGISSIEMERQLDLLASLLEVRGFTFTQYVDIFKGVTLAVKNIINDYFHNIHEQNLSVILAQTPSDRILEKYLPKEGMIDSEELAHRVSEIFFRDRLALSLGLQQLDLFLGRILNTLFHQSDKLPKDKLHQLLNYDPQRALSPFVPVNKKVFGLIYLGNKGFNIIKLKNYGLPVPPGFIITTEVFRSREVIENFPPARQYFRKQIYSLISDLEKVTKKVFGDPKNPLLLSVRSGGAVSQPGMMYTFLNVGLNEEIADGIASQTGNSWFAWDNYRRFLQCYGMSFNLERNDFDAIINEFKQRLSIPYKREFSGQEMRKVALAYKDMIRDAGIDIIEDPFEQLYLVIKSVLGSWESSKAKAYRKIMGISDDWGTAVTVQEMVFGNLGQQAGSGVFFTHNPRWSGDILMLWGDFTLGNQGEDVVSGLVNTMPISINQQNIEMRQTDITLESHFPLIFKALKDWSSELVYKKGWSPQEIEFTFESPSIKDLYLLQARDMTMRERKKVLTFDPAKISEDKYLGHGIGVSGGAMNGRVVFSLDEIDKWRKLEPKTHLILLRADTVPDDIQEIYASDGLLTARGGLTSHAAVVAHRLGKTCVVGCVDLVCNEKKKTCLFNKISLTAGDYISIDGREGSVYHDLIGIKES
;
A
#
# COMPACT_ATOMS: atom_id res chain seq x y z
N LYS A 1 -29.22 78.30 -28.03
CA LYS A 1 -29.40 77.93 -29.46
C LYS A 1 -28.07 77.35 -29.88
N GLU A 2 -28.00 76.04 -29.83
CA GLU A 2 -26.76 75.27 -29.67
C GLU A 2 -26.11 74.94 -31.03
N PRO A 3 -24.79 74.64 -31.07
CA PRO A 3 -24.02 74.28 -32.27
C PRO A 3 -24.53 73.06 -33.06
N PHE A 4 -25.61 72.41 -32.63
CA PHE A 4 -26.13 71.19 -33.26
C PHE A 4 -26.88 71.42 -34.57
N ASP A 5 -27.54 72.57 -34.73
CA ASP A 5 -28.28 72.88 -35.97
C ASP A 5 -27.34 72.90 -37.19
N GLU A 6 -26.12 73.43 -37.05
CA GLU A 6 -25.10 73.43 -38.11
C GLU A 6 -24.55 72.02 -38.39
N ILE A 7 -24.37 71.20 -37.35
CA ILE A 7 -23.80 69.84 -37.48
C ILE A 7 -24.77 68.90 -38.20
N PHE A 8 -26.07 68.97 -37.88
CA PHE A 8 -27.06 68.01 -38.38
C PHE A 8 -27.88 68.51 -39.59
N ASN A 9 -27.76 69.77 -40.01
CA ASN A 9 -28.60 70.37 -41.06
C ASN A 9 -28.69 69.50 -42.33
N TYR A 10 -27.54 69.00 -42.79
CA TYR A 10 -27.40 68.22 -44.02
C TYR A 10 -28.07 66.84 -43.96
N ILE A 11 -28.27 66.28 -42.77
CA ILE A 11 -28.95 64.99 -42.56
C ILE A 11 -30.27 65.14 -41.80
N SER A 12 -30.80 66.37 -41.73
CA SER A 12 -32.06 66.62 -41.05
C SER A 12 -33.22 65.93 -41.78
N HIS A 13 -34.25 65.50 -41.04
CA HIS A 13 -35.46 64.92 -41.63
C HIS A 13 -36.07 65.83 -42.70
N LYS A 14 -36.02 67.16 -42.50
CA LYS A 14 -36.49 68.15 -43.47
C LYS A 14 -35.72 68.06 -44.80
N GLN A 15 -34.40 67.94 -44.74
CA GLN A 15 -33.55 67.86 -45.92
C GLN A 15 -33.66 66.49 -46.63
N ILE A 16 -33.68 65.40 -45.88
CA ILE A 16 -33.85 64.05 -46.44
C ILE A 16 -35.23 63.91 -47.11
N ASN A 17 -36.31 64.38 -46.46
CA ASN A 17 -37.65 64.37 -47.06
C ASN A 17 -37.74 65.25 -48.31
N LYS A 18 -36.99 66.36 -48.35
CA LYS A 18 -36.88 67.21 -49.56
C LYS A 18 -36.23 66.43 -50.70
N TRP A 19 -35.11 65.75 -50.46
CA TRP A 19 -34.46 64.91 -51.47
C TRP A 19 -35.38 63.76 -51.91
N GLN A 20 -36.01 63.05 -50.98
CA GLN A 20 -36.95 61.97 -51.31
C GLN A 20 -38.13 62.46 -52.17
N SER A 21 -38.67 63.64 -51.87
CA SER A 21 -39.73 64.27 -52.69
C SER A 21 -39.22 64.66 -54.08
N MET A 22 -38.00 65.19 -54.20
CA MET A 22 -37.36 65.50 -55.48
C MET A 22 -37.13 64.23 -56.33
N THR A 23 -36.59 63.16 -55.74
CA THR A 23 -36.42 61.86 -56.43
C THR A 23 -37.76 61.29 -56.88
N GLY A 24 -38.78 61.35 -56.02
CA GLY A 24 -40.13 60.89 -56.35
C GLY A 24 -40.79 61.68 -57.48
N LYS A 25 -40.51 62.99 -57.58
CA LYS A 25 -40.96 63.83 -58.72
C LYS A 25 -40.26 63.44 -60.02
N ILE A 26 -38.94 63.22 -59.98
CA ILE A 26 -38.14 62.80 -61.15
C ILE A 26 -38.61 61.42 -61.64
N ALA A 27 -38.83 60.45 -60.73
CA ALA A 27 -39.24 59.09 -61.06
C ALA A 27 -40.66 58.98 -61.68
N ARG A 28 -41.53 59.97 -61.45
CA ARG A 28 -42.92 59.98 -61.94
C ARG A 28 -43.11 60.71 -63.27
N GLN A 29 -42.11 61.43 -63.77
CA GLN A 29 -42.20 62.17 -65.02
C GLN A 29 -41.91 61.27 -66.24
N LYS A 30 -42.89 61.08 -67.13
CA LYS A 30 -42.72 60.40 -68.42
C LYS A 30 -42.53 61.42 -69.55
N GLY A 31 -41.55 61.20 -70.44
CA GLY A 31 -41.35 61.97 -71.68
C GLY A 31 -40.35 63.14 -71.63
N ILE A 32 -39.40 63.16 -70.68
CA ILE A 32 -38.39 64.22 -70.55
C ILE A 32 -37.10 63.84 -71.30
N ASP A 33 -36.44 64.83 -71.90
CA ASP A 33 -35.06 64.75 -72.43
C ASP A 33 -34.11 64.13 -71.39
N SER A 34 -33.50 62.99 -71.73
CA SER A 34 -32.57 62.25 -70.88
C SER A 34 -31.45 63.12 -70.32
N LYS A 35 -31.04 64.18 -71.03
CA LYS A 35 -30.03 65.13 -70.57
C LYS A 35 -30.49 65.95 -69.35
N LYS A 36 -31.76 66.33 -69.31
CA LYS A 36 -32.36 67.12 -68.22
C LYS A 36 -32.64 66.26 -66.99
N VAL A 37 -33.02 64.99 -67.19
CA VAL A 37 -33.13 64.01 -66.10
C VAL A 37 -31.75 63.75 -65.48
N LEU A 38 -30.72 63.56 -66.31
CA LEU A 38 -29.35 63.39 -65.83
C LEU A 38 -28.86 64.61 -65.04
N GLN A 39 -29.12 65.84 -65.52
CA GLN A 39 -28.74 67.07 -64.81
C GLN A 39 -29.39 67.15 -63.42
N ASN A 40 -30.69 66.85 -63.32
CA ASN A 40 -31.41 66.85 -62.05
C ASN A 40 -30.92 65.75 -61.08
N LEU A 41 -30.49 64.59 -61.60
CA LEU A 41 -29.96 63.50 -60.78
C LEU A 41 -28.54 63.80 -60.29
N VAL A 42 -27.71 64.48 -61.08
CA VAL A 42 -26.34 64.89 -60.70
C VAL A 42 -26.35 65.98 -59.62
N GLU A 43 -27.41 66.79 -59.53
CA GLU A 43 -27.61 67.76 -58.44
C GLU A 43 -28.03 67.11 -57.10
N MET A 44 -28.37 65.82 -57.09
CA MET A 44 -28.71 65.09 -55.86
C MET A 44 -27.46 64.52 -55.18
N PRO A 45 -27.42 64.47 -53.84
CA PRO A 45 -26.29 63.86 -53.16
C PRO A 45 -26.23 62.37 -53.46
N ALA A 46 -25.04 61.89 -53.80
CA ALA A 46 -24.76 60.47 -53.96
C ALA A 46 -24.81 59.76 -52.58
N TYR A 47 -25.05 58.44 -52.59
CA TYR A 47 -25.00 57.63 -51.38
C TYR A 47 -23.67 57.78 -50.61
N SER A 48 -22.53 57.81 -51.33
CA SER A 48 -21.22 58.04 -50.72
C SER A 48 -21.11 59.39 -50.02
N GLN A 49 -21.71 60.44 -50.58
CA GLN A 49 -21.70 61.79 -49.97
C GLN A 49 -22.56 61.83 -48.69
N ILE A 50 -23.69 61.13 -48.68
CA ILE A 50 -24.53 61.00 -47.46
C ILE A 50 -23.75 60.24 -46.38
N VAL A 51 -23.12 59.12 -46.75
CA VAL A 51 -22.29 58.32 -45.83
C VAL A 51 -21.13 59.15 -45.26
N GLU A 52 -20.46 59.96 -46.09
CA GLU A 52 -19.34 60.80 -45.64
C GLU A 52 -19.79 61.85 -44.61
N ILE A 53 -20.97 62.45 -44.79
CA ILE A 53 -21.53 63.37 -43.79
C ILE A 53 -21.75 62.66 -42.44
N TYR A 54 -22.28 61.43 -42.46
CA TYR A 54 -22.42 60.63 -41.23
C TYR A 54 -21.07 60.29 -40.59
N LYS A 55 -19.99 60.13 -41.36
CA LYS A 55 -18.63 59.92 -40.83
C LYS A 55 -18.03 61.15 -40.16
N GLU A 56 -18.30 62.35 -40.65
CA GLU A 56 -17.73 63.59 -40.12
C GLU A 56 -18.40 64.05 -38.81
N ILE A 57 -19.70 63.76 -38.63
CA ILE A 57 -20.48 64.21 -37.48
C ILE A 57 -19.91 63.78 -36.12
N PRO A 58 -19.49 62.52 -35.89
CA PRO A 58 -18.85 62.10 -34.64
C PRO A 58 -17.75 63.03 -34.16
N GLN A 59 -16.87 63.48 -35.07
CA GLN A 59 -15.75 64.35 -34.74
C GLN A 59 -16.22 65.78 -34.43
N ARG A 60 -17.16 66.31 -35.22
CA ARG A 60 -17.79 67.62 -34.95
C ARG A 60 -18.50 67.67 -33.59
N LEU A 61 -19.09 66.55 -33.16
CA LEU A 61 -19.72 66.44 -31.84
C LEU A 61 -18.71 66.47 -30.69
N VAL A 62 -17.50 65.92 -30.87
CA VAL A 62 -16.42 66.04 -29.89
C VAL A 62 -16.00 67.50 -29.75
N GLU A 63 -15.75 68.17 -30.88
CA GLU A 63 -15.32 69.58 -30.94
C GLU A 63 -16.36 70.53 -30.32
N ALA A 64 -17.64 70.32 -30.63
CA ALA A 64 -18.73 71.10 -30.03
C ALA A 64 -18.88 70.86 -28.52
N GLY A 65 -18.50 69.68 -28.03
CA GLY A 65 -18.64 69.26 -26.64
C GLY A 65 -17.46 69.56 -25.72
N VAL A 66 -16.36 70.13 -26.24
CA VAL A 66 -15.13 70.42 -25.47
C VAL A 66 -15.41 71.31 -24.26
N LYS A 67 -16.27 72.31 -24.40
CA LYS A 67 -16.58 73.28 -23.32
C LYS A 67 -17.34 72.67 -22.12
N ASN A 68 -18.10 71.59 -22.34
CA ASN A 68 -18.99 71.00 -21.33
C ASN A 68 -18.54 69.59 -20.90
N GLY A 69 -17.39 69.10 -21.37
CA GLY A 69 -16.87 67.76 -21.06
C GLY A 69 -17.68 66.58 -21.61
N LYS A 70 -18.71 66.83 -22.43
CA LYS A 70 -19.67 65.82 -22.92
C LYS A 70 -19.40 65.35 -24.36
N GLY A 71 -18.36 65.88 -25.02
CA GLY A 71 -18.09 65.60 -26.44
C GLY A 71 -17.95 64.11 -26.77
N ASN A 72 -17.21 63.35 -25.96
CA ASN A 72 -17.03 61.90 -26.16
C ASN A 72 -18.33 61.11 -25.91
N LEU A 73 -19.16 61.55 -24.96
CA LEU A 73 -20.47 60.94 -24.73
C LEU A 73 -21.41 61.18 -25.92
N TRP A 74 -21.42 62.39 -26.48
CA TRP A 74 -22.21 62.72 -27.67
C TRP A 74 -21.73 61.96 -28.91
N LYS A 75 -20.41 61.89 -29.12
CA LYS A 75 -19.79 61.05 -30.16
C LYS A 75 -20.27 59.61 -30.04
N LEU A 76 -20.19 59.02 -28.85
CA LEU A 76 -20.60 57.64 -28.63
C LEU A 76 -22.10 57.40 -28.89
N ILE A 77 -22.97 58.31 -28.45
CA ILE A 77 -24.42 58.22 -28.70
C ILE A 77 -24.70 58.24 -30.21
N PHE A 78 -24.03 59.11 -30.95
CA PHE A 78 -24.21 59.22 -32.40
C PHE A 78 -23.65 58.01 -33.14
N LEU A 79 -22.49 57.49 -32.74
CA LEU A 79 -21.95 56.26 -33.29
C LEU A 79 -22.90 55.06 -33.06
N PHE A 80 -23.54 54.95 -31.89
CA PHE A 80 -24.59 53.96 -31.67
C PHE A 80 -25.81 54.15 -32.58
N HIS A 81 -26.11 55.38 -33.00
CA HIS A 81 -27.17 55.65 -33.97
C HIS A 81 -26.77 55.21 -35.39
N ILE A 82 -25.51 55.40 -35.79
CA ILE A 82 -24.96 54.85 -37.03
C ILE A 82 -25.15 53.32 -37.05
N MET A 83 -24.78 52.64 -35.96
CA MET A 83 -24.91 51.18 -35.85
C MET A 83 -26.36 50.67 -35.88
N LYS A 84 -27.36 51.53 -35.63
CA LYS A 84 -28.78 51.19 -35.69
C LYS A 84 -29.42 51.45 -37.06
N THR A 85 -28.70 52.09 -37.98
CA THR A 85 -29.25 52.55 -39.26
C THR A 85 -28.79 51.59 -40.38
N PRO A 86 -29.66 50.70 -40.92
CA PRO A 86 -29.25 49.65 -41.86
C PRO A 86 -28.55 50.18 -43.11
N GLY A 87 -28.95 51.35 -43.61
CA GLY A 87 -28.36 52.01 -44.77
C GLY A 87 -26.93 52.55 -44.56
N LEU A 88 -26.33 52.39 -43.37
CA LEU A 88 -24.95 52.80 -43.09
C LEU A 88 -24.02 51.59 -42.84
N SER A 89 -24.43 50.37 -43.22
CA SER A 89 -23.67 49.15 -42.94
C SER A 89 -22.23 49.17 -43.45
N ILE A 90 -21.94 49.95 -44.50
CA ILE A 90 -20.60 50.09 -45.08
C ILE A 90 -19.59 50.77 -44.15
N ILE A 91 -20.06 51.55 -43.16
CA ILE A 91 -19.21 52.23 -42.17
C ILE A 91 -19.32 51.61 -40.77
N TYR A 92 -19.97 50.46 -40.62
CA TYR A 92 -20.17 49.82 -39.30
C TYR A 92 -18.86 49.41 -38.64
N GLU A 93 -17.93 48.82 -39.40
CA GLU A 93 -16.64 48.40 -38.84
C GLU A 93 -15.80 49.60 -38.39
N GLU A 94 -15.74 50.66 -39.21
CA GLU A 94 -15.08 51.92 -38.88
C GLU A 94 -15.72 52.58 -37.64
N SER A 95 -17.05 52.66 -37.60
CA SER A 95 -17.81 53.19 -36.48
C SER A 95 -17.61 52.37 -35.21
N LEU A 96 -17.48 51.05 -35.31
CA LEU A 96 -17.21 50.16 -34.19
C LEU A 96 -15.81 50.36 -33.62
N ARG A 97 -14.79 50.59 -34.48
CA ARG A 97 -13.44 50.99 -34.03
C ARG A 97 -13.46 52.33 -33.31
N ASP A 98 -14.29 53.27 -33.76
CA ASP A 98 -14.45 54.58 -33.12
C ASP A 98 -15.22 54.52 -31.80
N ILE A 99 -16.24 53.65 -31.71
CA ILE A 99 -16.92 53.30 -30.46
C ILE A 99 -15.92 52.76 -29.46
N ASN A 100 -15.07 51.82 -29.88
CA ASN A 100 -14.03 51.23 -29.04
C ASN A 100 -13.11 52.29 -28.41
N LYS A 101 -12.50 53.15 -29.25
CA LYS A 101 -11.62 54.23 -28.78
C LYS A 101 -12.33 55.18 -27.80
N THR A 102 -13.57 55.53 -28.11
CA THR A 102 -14.35 56.48 -27.30
C THR A 102 -14.77 55.88 -25.96
N LEU A 103 -15.16 54.60 -25.95
CA LEU A 103 -15.53 53.87 -24.74
C LEU A 103 -14.35 53.70 -23.79
N SER A 104 -13.17 53.33 -24.30
CA SER A 104 -11.97 53.20 -23.47
C SER A 104 -11.67 54.50 -22.72
N TRP A 105 -11.76 55.63 -23.41
CA TRP A 105 -11.57 56.94 -22.78
C TRP A 105 -12.63 57.23 -21.71
N LEU A 106 -13.91 56.97 -21.99
CA LEU A 106 -15.01 57.23 -21.05
C LEU A 106 -14.91 56.36 -19.79
N ILE A 107 -14.52 55.09 -19.92
CA ILE A 107 -14.35 54.19 -18.78
C ILE A 107 -13.19 54.66 -17.87
N GLU A 108 -12.13 55.22 -18.44
CA GLU A 108 -10.98 55.73 -17.68
C GLU A 108 -11.23 57.09 -17.01
N HIS A 109 -12.14 57.92 -17.54
CA HIS A 109 -12.28 59.33 -17.14
C HIS A 109 -13.64 59.71 -16.52
N GLU A 110 -14.70 58.88 -16.63
CA GLU A 110 -15.99 59.10 -15.95
C GLU A 110 -16.11 58.33 -14.62
N LYS A 111 -16.86 58.86 -13.64
CA LYS A 111 -17.10 58.21 -12.33
C LYS A 111 -18.53 57.65 -12.21
N GLY A 112 -18.69 56.38 -11.83
CA GLY A 112 -19.93 55.83 -11.22
C GLY A 112 -21.00 55.21 -12.16
N TRP A 113 -22.28 55.31 -11.73
CA TRP A 113 -23.49 54.61 -12.23
C TRP A 113 -23.73 54.65 -13.76
N ASN A 114 -23.15 55.62 -14.45
CA ASN A 114 -23.23 55.74 -15.90
C ASN A 114 -22.50 54.60 -16.64
N ILE A 115 -21.45 54.02 -16.04
CA ILE A 115 -20.62 52.97 -16.67
C ILE A 115 -21.41 51.66 -16.85
N ARG A 116 -22.23 51.24 -15.86
CA ARG A 116 -23.03 50.00 -16.00
C ARG A 116 -24.04 50.09 -17.14
N LYS A 117 -24.75 51.22 -17.26
CA LYS A 117 -25.68 51.48 -18.37
C LYS A 117 -24.96 51.54 -19.71
N LEU A 118 -23.75 52.10 -19.72
CA LEU A 118 -22.89 52.15 -20.89
C LEU A 118 -22.51 50.74 -21.36
N ILE A 119 -21.99 49.92 -20.45
CA ILE A 119 -21.67 48.50 -20.69
C ILE A 119 -22.89 47.78 -21.26
N GLN A 120 -24.04 47.84 -20.58
CA GLN A 120 -25.26 47.16 -21.03
C GLN A 120 -25.68 47.58 -22.45
N LYS A 121 -25.67 48.88 -22.75
CA LYS A 121 -26.05 49.41 -24.07
C LYS A 121 -25.04 49.02 -25.15
N THR A 122 -23.74 49.03 -24.84
CA THR A 122 -22.70 48.57 -25.75
C THR A 122 -22.86 47.10 -26.07
N PHE A 123 -22.99 46.24 -25.06
CA PHE A 123 -23.13 44.79 -25.25
C PHE A 123 -24.40 44.40 -26.00
N SER A 124 -25.50 45.16 -25.84
CA SER A 124 -26.71 45.02 -26.66
C SER A 124 -26.45 45.21 -28.15
N ILE A 125 -25.55 46.13 -28.53
CA ILE A 125 -25.19 46.39 -29.93
C ILE A 125 -24.19 45.34 -30.41
N LEU A 126 -23.18 45.01 -29.59
CA LEU A 126 -22.16 44.01 -29.92
C LEU A 126 -22.78 42.64 -30.25
N ARG A 127 -23.82 42.21 -29.51
CA ARG A 127 -24.49 40.92 -29.73
C ARG A 127 -25.01 40.73 -31.17
N GLY A 128 -25.51 41.79 -31.81
CA GLY A 128 -26.00 41.73 -33.20
C GLY A 128 -24.90 41.75 -34.26
N LEU A 129 -23.64 41.92 -33.84
CA LEU A 129 -22.47 42.07 -34.71
C LEU A 129 -21.44 40.96 -34.52
N THR A 130 -21.58 40.12 -33.49
CA THR A 130 -20.65 39.03 -33.16
C THR A 130 -20.41 38.09 -34.35
N ASP A 131 -21.45 37.74 -35.11
CA ASP A 131 -21.31 36.83 -36.26
C ASP A 131 -20.71 37.51 -37.51
N LYS A 132 -20.85 38.83 -37.64
CA LYS A 132 -20.40 39.60 -38.82
C LYS A 132 -18.98 40.15 -38.66
N PHE A 133 -18.64 40.62 -37.48
CA PHE A 133 -17.35 41.27 -37.18
C PHE A 133 -16.74 40.77 -35.85
N PRO A 134 -16.55 39.45 -35.68
CA PRO A 134 -16.15 38.86 -34.40
C PRO A 134 -14.84 39.45 -33.86
N GLY A 135 -13.83 39.63 -34.71
CA GLY A 135 -12.54 40.17 -34.28
C GLY A 135 -12.60 41.60 -33.77
N THR A 136 -13.40 42.48 -34.40
CA THR A 136 -13.59 43.85 -33.92
C THR A 136 -14.37 43.87 -32.61
N VAL A 137 -15.39 43.01 -32.47
CA VAL A 137 -16.16 42.86 -31.24
C VAL A 137 -15.28 42.40 -30.07
N LEU A 138 -14.45 41.38 -30.28
CA LEU A 138 -13.53 40.86 -29.26
C LEU A 138 -12.51 41.92 -28.82
N ASN A 139 -11.97 42.70 -29.77
CA ASN A 139 -11.10 43.82 -29.44
C ASN A 139 -11.81 44.91 -28.63
N CYS A 140 -13.10 45.18 -28.90
CA CYS A 140 -13.90 46.09 -28.08
C CYS A 140 -14.05 45.56 -26.65
N VAL A 141 -14.37 44.28 -26.50
CA VAL A 141 -14.49 43.61 -25.19
C VAL A 141 -13.18 43.71 -24.41
N LEU A 142 -12.05 43.39 -25.03
CA LEU A 142 -10.74 43.45 -24.39
C LEU A 142 -10.41 44.85 -23.84
N ASN A 143 -10.60 45.89 -24.67
CA ASN A 143 -10.28 47.26 -24.29
C ASN A 143 -11.24 47.81 -23.22
N MET A 144 -12.52 47.44 -23.28
CA MET A 144 -13.47 47.76 -22.21
C MET A 144 -13.07 47.08 -20.90
N GLY A 145 -12.71 45.79 -20.95
CA GLY A 145 -12.29 45.05 -19.77
C GLY A 145 -11.01 45.62 -19.15
N LYS A 146 -10.01 45.99 -19.95
CA LYS A 146 -8.80 46.71 -19.48
C LYS A 146 -9.16 47.99 -18.71
N GLY A 147 -10.18 48.73 -19.13
CA GLY A 147 -10.69 49.89 -18.39
C GLY A 147 -11.46 49.50 -17.11
N VAL A 148 -12.33 48.50 -17.18
CA VAL A 148 -13.17 48.05 -16.06
C VAL A 148 -12.32 47.47 -14.92
N TYR A 149 -11.32 46.63 -15.22
CA TYR A 149 -10.46 46.03 -14.20
C TYR A 149 -9.59 47.07 -13.48
N LYS A 150 -9.19 48.16 -14.16
CA LYS A 150 -8.49 49.29 -13.52
C LYS A 150 -9.33 50.02 -12.46
N THR A 151 -10.66 49.89 -12.47
CA THR A 151 -11.52 50.54 -11.48
C THR A 151 -11.43 49.93 -10.09
N ASP A 152 -10.87 48.72 -9.96
CA ASP A 152 -10.75 47.95 -8.72
C ASP A 152 -12.11 47.70 -8.01
N GLN A 153 -13.22 47.67 -8.77
CA GLN A 153 -14.56 47.40 -8.26
C GLN A 153 -15.04 46.01 -8.67
N ILE A 154 -14.97 45.04 -7.75
CA ILE A 154 -15.34 43.64 -8.01
C ILE A 154 -16.76 43.49 -8.58
N ASP A 155 -17.75 44.21 -8.04
CA ASP A 155 -19.13 44.14 -8.53
C ASP A 155 -19.28 44.62 -9.99
N LEU A 156 -18.45 45.57 -10.41
CA LEU A 156 -18.44 46.09 -11.79
C LEU A 156 -17.73 45.10 -12.72
N VAL A 157 -16.65 44.48 -12.26
CA VAL A 157 -15.93 43.42 -12.97
C VAL A 157 -16.84 42.21 -13.17
N ASP A 158 -17.54 41.73 -12.15
CA ASP A 158 -18.50 40.64 -12.25
C ASP A 158 -19.66 40.99 -13.18
N PHE A 159 -20.20 42.21 -13.06
CA PHE A 159 -21.24 42.69 -13.98
C PHE A 159 -20.75 42.68 -15.44
N PHE A 160 -19.51 43.10 -15.68
CA PHE A 160 -18.90 43.06 -17.00
C PHE A 160 -18.67 41.63 -17.50
N ILE A 161 -18.11 40.74 -16.68
CA ILE A 161 -17.88 39.32 -17.02
C ILE A 161 -19.20 38.64 -17.42
N ASN A 162 -20.30 38.92 -16.71
CA ASN A 162 -21.62 38.38 -17.05
C ASN A 162 -22.06 38.77 -18.47
N HIS A 163 -21.73 39.99 -18.91
CA HIS A 163 -22.01 40.44 -20.27
C HIS A 163 -21.04 39.83 -21.29
N VAL A 164 -19.76 39.67 -20.94
CA VAL A 164 -18.75 39.00 -21.78
C VAL A 164 -19.16 37.56 -22.09
N VAL A 165 -19.51 36.80 -21.06
CA VAL A 165 -20.01 35.42 -21.21
C VAL A 165 -21.28 35.41 -22.05
N GLY A 166 -22.22 36.33 -21.79
CA GLY A 166 -23.48 36.45 -22.53
C GLY A 166 -23.36 36.94 -23.98
N LEU A 167 -22.16 37.24 -24.50
CA LEU A 167 -21.91 37.43 -25.93
C LEU A 167 -21.76 36.09 -26.68
N GLY A 168 -21.47 35.00 -25.96
CA GLY A 168 -21.16 33.70 -26.52
C GLY A 168 -19.66 33.52 -26.81
N PHE A 169 -19.29 32.27 -27.08
CA PHE A 169 -17.91 31.86 -27.35
C PHE A 169 -17.76 31.40 -28.80
N GLN A 170 -16.68 31.83 -29.46
CA GLN A 170 -16.31 31.38 -30.80
C GLN A 170 -15.61 30.01 -30.71
N SER A 171 -16.32 28.92 -31.02
CA SER A 171 -15.75 27.57 -31.08
C SER A 171 -14.92 27.33 -32.36
N PRO A 172 -13.99 26.34 -32.37
CA PRO A 172 -13.17 26.05 -33.55
C PRO A 172 -13.97 25.69 -34.82
N MET A 173 -15.07 24.95 -34.70
CA MET A 173 -15.95 24.57 -35.82
C MET A 173 -15.19 23.95 -37.01
N ILE A 174 -14.37 22.93 -36.75
CA ILE A 174 -13.50 22.35 -37.78
C ILE A 174 -14.34 21.57 -38.80
N LYS A 175 -14.27 21.94 -40.09
CA LYS A 175 -15.06 21.32 -41.18
C LYS A 175 -14.28 20.34 -42.05
N GLY A 176 -12.99 20.16 -41.80
CA GLY A 176 -12.09 19.30 -42.57
C GLY A 176 -10.89 20.07 -43.13
N VAL A 177 -10.27 19.55 -44.18
CA VAL A 177 -9.14 20.18 -44.87
C VAL A 177 -9.57 20.64 -46.26
N GLY A 178 -9.29 21.91 -46.60
CA GLY A 178 -9.62 22.52 -47.88
C GLY A 178 -8.74 22.05 -49.03
N SER A 179 -9.11 22.41 -50.26
CA SER A 179 -8.30 22.16 -51.46
C SER A 179 -6.96 22.91 -51.46
N ASP A 180 -6.84 23.95 -50.64
CA ASP A 180 -5.61 24.70 -50.33
C ASP A 180 -4.74 24.03 -49.25
N TRP A 181 -5.11 22.82 -48.82
CA TRP A 181 -4.43 22.01 -47.80
C TRP A 181 -4.42 22.66 -46.41
N GLN A 182 -5.23 23.69 -46.19
CA GLN A 182 -5.41 24.31 -44.87
C GLN A 182 -6.62 23.73 -44.15
N ILE A 183 -6.52 23.67 -42.82
CA ILE A 183 -7.63 23.25 -41.98
C ILE A 183 -8.72 24.33 -42.00
N GLN A 184 -9.93 23.96 -42.37
CA GLN A 184 -11.09 24.85 -42.36
C GLN A 184 -11.59 25.02 -40.92
N VAL A 185 -11.19 26.10 -40.28
CA VAL A 185 -11.48 26.43 -38.87
C VAL A 185 -11.99 27.87 -38.75
N ASN A 186 -12.83 28.14 -37.75
CA ASN A 186 -13.29 29.48 -37.40
C ASN A 186 -12.10 30.36 -36.99
N SER A 187 -11.72 31.36 -37.80
CA SER A 187 -10.56 32.21 -37.51
C SER A 187 -10.68 33.03 -36.22
N ALA A 188 -11.89 33.26 -35.71
CA ALA A 188 -12.13 34.05 -34.50
C ALA A 188 -11.89 33.27 -33.20
N HIS A 189 -11.82 31.94 -33.23
CA HIS A 189 -11.79 31.13 -32.01
C HIS A 189 -10.52 31.37 -31.16
N ILE A 190 -9.33 31.38 -31.79
CA ILE A 190 -8.07 31.68 -31.08
C ILE A 190 -8.06 33.12 -30.55
N GLN A 191 -8.59 34.08 -31.32
CA GLN A 191 -8.70 35.47 -30.86
C GLN A 191 -9.63 35.57 -29.65
N ASN A 192 -10.72 34.80 -29.60
CA ASN A 192 -11.63 34.75 -28.46
C ASN A 192 -10.93 34.21 -27.22
N ILE A 193 -10.17 33.11 -27.36
CA ILE A 193 -9.39 32.52 -26.26
C ILE A 193 -8.38 33.54 -25.72
N ARG A 194 -7.59 34.16 -26.61
CA ARG A 194 -6.62 35.21 -26.23
C ARG A 194 -7.29 36.38 -25.52
N THR A 195 -8.42 36.85 -26.03
CA THR A 195 -9.18 37.95 -25.42
C THR A 195 -9.61 37.60 -24.00
N TRP A 196 -10.19 36.41 -23.79
CA TRP A 196 -10.65 36.01 -22.46
C TRP A 196 -9.47 35.74 -21.52
N LEU A 197 -8.38 35.14 -22.01
CA LEU A 197 -7.16 34.90 -21.24
C LEU A 197 -6.49 36.22 -20.81
N GLU A 198 -6.37 37.20 -21.71
CA GLU A 198 -5.84 38.53 -21.38
C GLU A 198 -6.72 39.26 -20.34
N LEU A 199 -8.04 39.05 -20.33
CA LEU A 199 -8.90 39.60 -19.29
C LEU A 199 -8.67 38.91 -17.94
N ILE A 200 -8.48 37.59 -17.95
CA ILE A 200 -8.15 36.81 -16.76
C ILE A 200 -6.80 37.25 -16.19
N GLU A 201 -5.79 37.48 -17.05
CA GLU A 201 -4.45 37.95 -16.71
C GLU A 201 -4.45 39.26 -15.89
N LEU A 202 -5.44 40.13 -16.08
CA LEU A 202 -5.54 41.40 -15.35
C LEU A 202 -5.77 41.19 -13.85
N ASN A 203 -6.59 40.21 -13.49
CA ASN A 203 -6.81 39.80 -12.11
C ASN A 203 -7.44 38.38 -12.09
N PRO A 204 -6.62 37.31 -11.96
CA PRO A 204 -7.12 35.94 -12.02
C PRO A 204 -8.12 35.61 -10.92
N LYS A 205 -7.93 36.17 -9.72
CA LYS A 205 -8.80 35.98 -8.56
C LYS A 205 -10.22 36.49 -8.80
N TRP A 206 -10.37 37.64 -9.45
CA TRP A 206 -11.68 38.21 -9.78
C TRP A 206 -12.29 37.61 -11.05
N SER A 207 -11.51 36.84 -11.80
CA SER A 207 -11.91 36.29 -13.09
C SER A 207 -12.27 34.80 -13.02
N THR A 208 -12.49 34.24 -11.84
CA THR A 208 -12.79 32.80 -11.63
C THR A 208 -13.98 32.34 -12.49
N ARG A 209 -15.03 33.16 -12.60
CA ARG A 209 -16.18 32.87 -13.45
C ARG A 209 -15.80 32.82 -14.93
N LEU A 210 -15.02 33.78 -15.43
CA LEU A 210 -14.57 33.79 -16.83
C LEU A 210 -13.62 32.62 -17.12
N LEU A 211 -12.75 32.30 -16.17
CA LEU A 211 -11.84 31.15 -16.22
C LEU A 211 -12.63 29.84 -16.29
N SER A 212 -13.67 29.68 -15.46
CA SER A 212 -14.59 28.55 -15.49
C SER A 212 -15.31 28.41 -16.83
N HIS A 213 -15.84 29.50 -17.40
CA HIS A 213 -16.50 29.47 -18.72
C HIS A 213 -15.53 29.09 -19.83
N LEU A 214 -14.30 29.63 -19.79
CA LEU A 214 -13.26 29.27 -20.77
C LEU A 214 -12.92 27.79 -20.68
N THR A 215 -12.68 27.26 -19.47
CA THR A 215 -12.42 25.84 -19.23
C THR A 215 -13.54 24.96 -19.76
N ILE A 216 -14.81 25.32 -19.50
CA ILE A 216 -15.97 24.55 -19.99
C ILE A 216 -16.03 24.58 -21.52
N HIS A 217 -15.93 25.74 -22.15
CA HIS A 217 -15.99 25.83 -23.62
C HIS A 217 -14.87 25.05 -24.30
N LEU A 218 -13.63 25.16 -23.80
CA LEU A 218 -12.51 24.40 -24.36
C LEU A 218 -12.66 22.90 -24.12
N SER A 219 -13.21 22.48 -22.97
CA SER A 219 -13.46 21.08 -22.67
C SER A 219 -14.57 20.47 -23.53
N LEU A 220 -15.64 21.23 -23.79
CA LEU A 220 -16.82 20.76 -24.54
C LEU A 220 -16.63 20.86 -26.06
N CYS A 221 -16.07 21.97 -26.55
CA CYS A 221 -15.97 22.28 -27.99
C CYS A 221 -14.58 21.96 -28.58
N GLY A 222 -13.61 21.63 -27.73
CA GLY A 222 -12.22 21.45 -28.13
C GLY A 222 -11.50 22.76 -28.45
N VAL A 223 -10.22 22.64 -28.79
CA VAL A 223 -9.35 23.74 -29.17
C VAL A 223 -8.47 23.31 -30.33
N PHE A 224 -8.18 24.22 -31.26
CA PHE A 224 -7.28 23.98 -32.39
C PHE A 224 -6.21 25.07 -32.43
N ILE A 225 -5.02 24.77 -31.94
CA ILE A 225 -3.87 25.68 -31.95
C ILE A 225 -2.82 25.10 -32.90
N LYS A 226 -2.36 25.91 -33.86
CA LYS A 226 -1.22 25.53 -34.70
C LYS A 226 0.06 25.80 -33.93
N ASP A 227 1.09 24.98 -34.14
CA ASP A 227 2.42 25.25 -33.56
C ASP A 227 2.93 26.65 -33.93
N THR A 228 2.58 27.12 -35.13
CA THR A 228 2.97 28.42 -35.69
C THR A 228 2.24 29.62 -35.06
N ASP A 229 1.19 29.40 -34.27
CA ASP A 229 0.47 30.46 -33.54
C ASP A 229 1.28 31.00 -32.35
N LEU A 230 2.33 30.28 -31.91
CA LEU A 230 3.19 30.61 -30.77
C LEU A 230 2.41 30.87 -29.48
N PHE A 231 1.37 30.08 -29.25
CA PHE A 231 0.47 30.23 -28.11
C PHE A 231 1.16 29.95 -26.76
N SER A 232 2.34 29.35 -26.76
CA SER A 232 3.22 29.25 -25.59
C SER A 232 3.51 30.63 -24.97
N ARG A 233 3.61 31.71 -25.78
CA ARG A 233 3.73 33.09 -25.30
C ARG A 233 2.53 33.54 -24.49
N ASP A 234 1.33 33.18 -24.94
CA ASP A 234 0.08 33.52 -24.25
C ASP A 234 0.00 32.81 -22.89
N VAL A 235 0.40 31.52 -22.84
CA VAL A 235 0.51 30.78 -21.57
C VAL A 235 1.56 31.39 -20.64
N THR A 236 2.74 31.77 -21.13
CA THR A 236 3.76 32.46 -20.32
C THR A 236 3.24 33.76 -19.73
N ARG A 237 2.47 34.57 -20.47
CA ARG A 237 1.85 35.79 -19.90
C ARG A 237 0.86 35.45 -18.80
N PHE A 238 0.00 34.45 -19.03
CA PHE A 238 -0.91 33.94 -18.00
C PHE A 238 -0.18 33.48 -16.74
N LEU A 239 0.92 32.74 -16.84
CA LEU A 239 1.72 32.29 -15.69
C LEU A 239 2.50 33.42 -14.98
N ASN A 240 2.64 34.57 -15.62
CA ASN A 240 3.23 35.77 -15.01
C ASN A 240 2.19 36.69 -14.36
N SER A 241 0.90 36.34 -14.43
CA SER A 241 -0.15 36.94 -13.60
C SER A 241 -0.21 36.29 -12.20
N ASP A 242 -0.92 36.92 -11.26
CA ASP A 242 -1.09 36.37 -9.89
C ASP A 242 -2.08 35.20 -9.86
N ILE A 243 -1.63 34.05 -10.38
CA ILE A 243 -2.43 32.81 -10.45
C ILE A 243 -2.47 32.06 -9.12
N SER A 244 -1.69 32.45 -8.11
CA SER A 244 -1.58 31.73 -6.82
C SER A 244 -2.95 31.47 -6.16
N PRO A 245 -3.86 32.46 -6.07
CA PRO A 245 -5.18 32.27 -5.43
C PRO A 245 -6.12 31.32 -6.21
N VAL A 246 -5.84 31.09 -7.49
CA VAL A 246 -6.67 30.27 -8.39
C VAL A 246 -5.85 29.16 -9.04
N TYR A 247 -4.75 28.75 -8.41
CA TYR A 247 -3.74 27.86 -9.01
C TYR A 247 -4.33 26.55 -9.52
N ASN A 248 -5.24 25.94 -8.75
CA ASN A 248 -5.95 24.73 -9.16
C ASN A 248 -6.74 24.96 -10.45
N LEU A 249 -7.56 26.01 -10.50
CA LEU A 249 -8.41 26.33 -11.66
C LEU A 249 -7.56 26.75 -12.87
N ALA A 250 -6.48 27.49 -12.64
CA ALA A 250 -5.49 27.86 -13.65
C ALA A 250 -4.85 26.61 -14.28
N LYS A 251 -4.47 25.61 -13.48
CA LYS A 251 -4.00 24.31 -13.98
C LYS A 251 -5.07 23.56 -14.76
N GLN A 252 -6.32 23.55 -14.29
CA GLN A 252 -7.42 22.89 -15.00
C GLN A 252 -7.62 23.47 -16.41
N LEU A 253 -7.56 24.79 -16.55
CA LEU A 253 -7.59 25.46 -17.86
C LEU A 253 -6.34 25.14 -18.68
N ALA A 254 -5.17 25.31 -18.08
CA ALA A 254 -3.90 25.21 -18.78
C ALA A 254 -3.67 23.81 -19.37
N ARG A 255 -4.11 22.74 -18.69
CA ARG A 255 -4.11 21.35 -19.21
C ARG A 255 -4.88 21.17 -20.53
N LEU A 256 -5.80 22.07 -20.88
CA LEU A 256 -6.58 21.99 -22.12
C LEU A 256 -5.80 22.54 -23.34
N PHE A 257 -4.69 23.25 -23.14
CA PHE A 257 -3.88 23.78 -24.23
C PHE A 257 -2.86 22.74 -24.72
N PRO A 258 -2.95 22.26 -25.98
CA PRO A 258 -2.02 21.28 -26.52
C PRO A 258 -0.72 21.95 -27.01
N VAL A 259 -0.05 22.71 -26.14
CA VAL A 259 1.06 23.61 -26.52
C VAL A 259 2.36 23.31 -25.79
N TYR A 260 2.38 22.36 -24.86
CA TYR A 260 3.54 22.05 -23.99
C TYR A 260 4.59 21.18 -24.68
N PHE A 261 5.08 21.69 -25.81
CA PHE A 261 6.22 21.21 -26.57
C PHE A 261 7.18 22.38 -26.78
N ASN A 262 8.46 22.08 -26.93
CA ASN A 262 9.47 23.11 -27.19
C ASN A 262 9.65 23.37 -28.68
N ASP A 263 9.57 22.31 -29.48
CA ASP A 263 9.87 22.34 -30.92
C ASP A 263 8.64 22.82 -31.70
N ILE A 264 8.79 23.94 -32.41
CA ILE A 264 7.76 24.51 -33.29
C ILE A 264 7.81 23.76 -34.63
N GLY A 265 6.70 23.13 -35.01
CA GLY A 265 6.61 22.33 -36.23
C GLY A 265 7.20 20.92 -36.09
N ALA A 266 7.31 20.18 -37.19
CA ALA A 266 8.02 18.89 -37.21
C ALA A 266 9.53 19.11 -37.40
N GLU A 267 10.30 19.02 -36.32
CA GLU A 267 11.77 19.04 -36.31
C GLU A 267 12.35 17.74 -35.72
N GLY A 268 13.67 17.57 -35.82
CA GLY A 268 14.40 16.40 -35.32
C GLY A 268 13.83 15.06 -35.80
N MET A 269 13.68 14.13 -34.86
CA MET A 269 13.23 12.75 -35.13
C MET A 269 11.84 12.69 -35.78
N LEU A 270 10.91 13.60 -35.43
CA LEU A 270 9.58 13.65 -36.05
C LEU A 270 9.67 13.91 -37.56
N ARG A 271 10.57 14.81 -37.96
CA ARG A 271 10.80 15.14 -39.36
C ARG A 271 11.52 14.01 -40.10
N ASP A 272 12.52 13.43 -39.46
CA ASP A 272 13.34 12.37 -40.07
C ASP A 272 12.51 11.11 -40.31
N ILE A 273 11.75 10.65 -39.31
CA ILE A 273 10.91 9.45 -39.41
C ILE A 273 9.80 9.65 -40.46
N SER A 274 9.11 10.79 -40.45
CA SER A 274 8.06 11.06 -41.45
C SER A 274 8.64 11.19 -42.87
N THR A 275 9.88 11.67 -43.01
CA THR A 275 10.58 11.72 -44.30
C THR A 275 10.98 10.33 -44.78
N GLN A 276 11.58 9.51 -43.91
CA GLN A 276 11.92 8.13 -44.22
C GLN A 276 10.69 7.31 -44.60
N LEU A 277 9.59 7.47 -43.86
CA LEU A 277 8.32 6.77 -44.11
C LEU A 277 7.77 7.05 -45.52
N ASP A 278 7.82 8.31 -45.97
CA ASP A 278 7.43 8.74 -47.32
C ASP A 278 8.42 8.25 -48.41
N GLU A 279 9.73 8.37 -48.13
CA GLU A 279 10.80 7.99 -49.06
C GLU A 279 10.90 6.49 -49.32
N LEU A 280 10.51 5.64 -48.36
CA LEU A 280 10.39 4.20 -48.60
C LEU A 280 9.51 3.92 -49.81
N THR A 281 8.43 4.69 -50.03
CA THR A 281 7.55 4.51 -51.20
C THR A 281 7.96 5.31 -52.43
N HIS A 282 9.14 5.95 -52.40
CA HIS A 282 9.56 6.97 -53.38
C HIS A 282 8.53 8.09 -53.55
N ARG A 283 7.82 8.45 -52.47
CA ARG A 283 6.79 9.50 -52.45
C ARG A 283 5.59 9.22 -53.37
N LYS A 284 5.31 7.94 -53.63
CA LYS A 284 4.20 7.49 -54.47
C LYS A 284 2.94 7.11 -53.67
N ASP A 285 3.08 6.87 -52.37
CA ASP A 285 1.91 6.72 -51.50
C ASP A 285 1.32 8.10 -51.19
N VAL A 286 0.18 8.41 -51.82
CA VAL A 286 -0.47 9.72 -51.73
C VAL A 286 -0.86 10.07 -50.29
N LEU A 287 -1.32 9.10 -49.51
CA LEU A 287 -1.75 9.31 -48.12
C LEU A 287 -0.55 9.65 -47.23
N ILE A 288 0.53 8.88 -47.33
CA ILE A 288 1.74 9.10 -46.53
C ILE A 288 2.49 10.35 -46.97
N HIS A 289 2.50 10.64 -48.28
CA HIS A 289 3.07 11.88 -48.78
C HIS A 289 2.34 13.10 -48.24
N PHE A 290 1.00 13.07 -48.24
CA PHE A 290 0.18 14.12 -47.66
C PHE A 290 0.40 14.21 -46.14
N LEU A 291 0.38 13.09 -45.41
CA LEU A 291 0.64 13.03 -43.97
C LEU A 291 1.95 13.74 -43.60
N ARG A 292 3.04 13.46 -44.33
CA ARG A 292 4.34 14.11 -44.12
C ARG A 292 4.28 15.61 -44.40
N LYS A 293 3.71 16.01 -45.53
CA LYS A 293 3.63 17.43 -45.91
C LYS A 293 2.78 18.22 -44.91
N HIS A 294 1.64 17.67 -44.54
CA HIS A 294 0.72 18.27 -43.58
C HIS A 294 1.36 18.35 -42.18
N SER A 295 2.06 17.30 -41.73
CA SER A 295 2.77 17.32 -40.44
C SER A 295 3.91 18.33 -40.39
N HIS A 296 4.52 18.71 -41.52
CA HIS A 296 5.61 19.69 -41.59
C HIS A 296 5.15 21.13 -41.72
N VAL A 297 3.93 21.36 -42.21
CA VAL A 297 3.43 22.69 -42.62
C VAL A 297 2.30 23.18 -41.70
N GLU A 298 1.45 22.27 -41.22
CA GLU A 298 0.27 22.53 -40.39
C GLU A 298 0.31 21.65 -39.12
N SER A 299 1.47 21.62 -38.47
CA SER A 299 1.70 20.87 -37.22
C SER A 299 0.74 21.33 -36.13
N SER A 300 0.01 20.37 -35.56
CA SER A 300 -0.95 20.56 -34.47
C SER A 300 -1.26 19.21 -33.81
N ASN A 301 -1.94 19.23 -32.66
CA ASN A 301 -2.40 18.02 -31.97
C ASN A 301 -3.39 17.17 -32.79
N ARG A 302 -4.02 17.74 -33.83
CA ARG A 302 -4.87 16.99 -34.78
C ARG A 302 -4.08 15.88 -35.51
N MET A 303 -2.76 15.99 -35.57
CA MET A 303 -1.89 14.97 -36.17
C MET A 303 -1.95 13.63 -35.45
N ILE A 304 -2.24 13.59 -34.14
CA ILE A 304 -2.47 12.34 -33.40
C ILE A 304 -3.67 11.60 -34.01
N GLY A 305 -4.83 12.26 -34.07
CA GLY A 305 -6.05 11.68 -34.65
C GLY A 305 -5.90 11.35 -36.13
N PHE A 306 -5.14 12.15 -36.89
CA PHE A 306 -4.86 11.83 -38.29
C PHE A 306 -4.01 10.55 -38.41
N MET A 307 -2.96 10.42 -37.61
CA MET A 307 -2.12 9.22 -37.62
C MET A 307 -2.89 7.99 -37.15
N GLU A 308 -3.73 8.12 -36.12
CA GLU A 308 -4.63 7.06 -35.67
C GLU A 308 -5.60 6.63 -36.79
N ALA A 309 -6.16 7.58 -37.54
CA ALA A 309 -6.99 7.28 -38.71
C ALA A 309 -6.21 6.54 -39.81
N VAL A 310 -4.93 6.88 -40.02
CA VAL A 310 -4.03 6.15 -40.96
C VAL A 310 -3.79 4.71 -40.50
N ILE A 311 -3.50 4.50 -39.22
CA ILE A 311 -3.29 3.16 -38.65
C ILE A 311 -4.57 2.33 -38.74
N ASN A 312 -5.72 2.92 -38.39
CA ASN A 312 -7.03 2.29 -38.52
C ASN A 312 -7.35 1.93 -39.97
N PHE A 313 -7.07 2.82 -40.92
CA PHE A 313 -7.22 2.55 -42.34
C PHE A 313 -6.33 1.38 -42.78
N TRP A 314 -5.06 1.34 -42.37
CA TRP A 314 -4.19 0.20 -42.66
C TRP A 314 -4.71 -1.11 -42.04
N GLN A 315 -5.34 -1.07 -40.86
CA GLN A 315 -5.89 -2.26 -40.20
C GLN A 315 -7.23 -2.72 -40.81
N THR A 316 -8.12 -1.80 -41.20
CA THR A 316 -9.52 -2.09 -41.59
C THR A 316 -9.78 -2.01 -43.09
N ARG A 317 -8.96 -1.25 -43.82
CA ARG A 317 -9.20 -0.80 -45.21
C ARG A 317 -10.40 0.13 -45.37
N ASP A 318 -10.95 0.67 -44.28
CA ASP A 318 -12.00 1.67 -44.35
C ASP A 318 -11.39 3.08 -44.49
N ARG A 319 -11.54 3.68 -45.67
CA ARG A 319 -11.01 5.01 -45.95
C ARG A 319 -11.90 6.14 -45.42
N GLU A 320 -13.17 5.89 -45.05
CA GLU A 320 -14.07 6.95 -44.56
C GLU A 320 -13.52 7.63 -43.28
N LEU A 321 -12.77 6.88 -42.46
CA LEU A 321 -12.10 7.40 -41.26
C LEU A 321 -11.08 8.51 -41.56
N LEU A 322 -10.54 8.57 -42.79
CA LEU A 322 -9.56 9.58 -43.20
C LEU A 322 -10.20 10.90 -43.62
N LYS A 323 -11.49 10.88 -44.00
CA LYS A 323 -12.23 12.00 -44.59
C LYS A 323 -12.15 13.32 -43.80
N PRO A 324 -12.18 13.33 -42.45
CA PRO A 324 -12.02 14.57 -41.70
C PRO A 324 -10.63 15.20 -41.81
N PHE A 325 -9.60 14.44 -42.19
CA PHE A 325 -8.19 14.84 -42.10
C PHE A 325 -7.51 15.12 -43.43
N ILE A 326 -8.16 14.83 -44.56
CA ILE A 326 -7.57 14.99 -45.89
C ILE A 326 -8.48 15.79 -46.84
N PRO A 327 -7.92 16.50 -47.83
CA PRO A 327 -8.70 17.19 -48.85
C PRO A 327 -9.53 16.22 -49.70
N PRO A 328 -10.71 16.63 -50.22
CA PRO A 328 -11.55 15.78 -51.08
C PRO A 328 -10.79 15.20 -52.29
N GLY A 329 -9.95 16.02 -52.94
CA GLY A 329 -9.17 15.57 -54.10
C GLY A 329 -8.08 14.55 -53.77
N ILE A 330 -7.59 14.50 -52.52
CA ILE A 330 -6.66 13.46 -52.04
C ILE A 330 -7.45 12.21 -51.64
N PHE A 331 -8.59 12.38 -50.97
CA PHE A 331 -9.48 11.28 -50.57
C PHE A 331 -9.87 10.38 -51.75
N ASP A 332 -10.20 10.98 -52.89
CA ASP A 332 -10.59 10.27 -54.10
C ASP A 332 -9.43 9.47 -54.74
N GLN A 333 -8.17 9.86 -54.47
CA GLN A 333 -6.96 9.20 -54.99
C GLN A 333 -6.45 8.07 -54.09
N ILE A 334 -7.04 7.87 -52.91
CA ILE A 334 -6.62 6.81 -51.98
C ILE A 334 -7.29 5.49 -52.36
N ASP A 335 -6.46 4.57 -52.84
CA ASP A 335 -6.85 3.19 -53.11
C ASP A 335 -7.01 2.37 -51.83
N ILE A 336 -7.98 1.46 -51.81
CA ILE A 336 -8.26 0.54 -50.70
C ILE A 336 -7.42 -0.75 -50.79
N ARG A 337 -6.84 -1.01 -51.97
CA ARG A 337 -5.98 -2.17 -52.30
C ARG A 337 -4.86 -1.72 -53.22
N GLY A 338 -3.73 -2.42 -53.21
CA GLY A 338 -2.59 -2.06 -54.05
C GLY A 338 -1.25 -2.18 -53.33
N PRO A 339 -0.15 -1.89 -54.04
CA PRO A 339 1.21 -2.17 -53.58
C PRO A 339 1.61 -1.40 -52.31
N TYR A 340 0.92 -0.30 -51.98
CA TYR A 340 1.20 0.49 -50.78
C TYR A 340 0.28 0.19 -49.60
N ILE A 341 -0.78 -0.60 -49.79
CA ILE A 341 -1.80 -0.89 -48.76
C ILE A 341 -1.81 -2.38 -48.38
N ASP A 342 -1.67 -3.29 -49.35
CA ASP A 342 -1.84 -4.72 -49.09
C ASP A 342 -0.78 -5.29 -48.14
N GLY A 343 0.47 -4.83 -48.25
CA GLY A 343 1.58 -5.27 -47.40
C GLY A 343 1.42 -4.80 -45.94
N VAL A 344 1.24 -3.49 -45.73
CA VAL A 344 1.04 -2.91 -44.39
C VAL A 344 -0.23 -3.45 -43.72
N HIS A 345 -1.30 -3.70 -44.47
CA HIS A 345 -2.52 -4.32 -43.95
C HIS A 345 -2.29 -5.72 -43.38
N ARG A 346 -1.48 -6.55 -44.05
CA ARG A 346 -1.12 -7.89 -43.54
C ARG A 346 -0.33 -7.80 -42.24
N VAL A 347 0.58 -6.81 -42.13
CA VAL A 347 1.31 -6.56 -40.89
C VAL A 347 0.37 -6.16 -39.76
N MET A 348 -0.55 -5.22 -40.02
CA MET A 348 -1.52 -4.75 -39.02
C MET A 348 -2.49 -5.87 -38.58
N LEU A 349 -2.94 -6.73 -39.50
CA LEU A 349 -3.75 -7.90 -39.16
C LEU A 349 -2.98 -8.92 -38.30
N HIS A 350 -1.68 -9.12 -38.58
CA HIS A 350 -0.86 -10.01 -37.76
C HIS A 350 -0.69 -9.47 -36.34
N LEU A 351 -0.42 -8.17 -36.18
CA LEU A 351 -0.35 -7.52 -34.87
C LEU A 351 -1.69 -7.65 -34.12
N LYS A 352 -2.82 -7.45 -34.80
CA LYS A 352 -4.16 -7.66 -34.23
C LYS A 352 -4.40 -9.12 -33.83
N ALA A 353 -3.93 -10.08 -34.60
CA ALA A 353 -4.18 -11.50 -34.35
C ALA A 353 -3.37 -12.05 -33.16
N LYS A 354 -2.16 -11.53 -32.90
CA LYS A 354 -1.33 -11.98 -31.77
C LYS A 354 -1.89 -11.55 -30.42
N GLU A 355 -2.27 -10.27 -30.25
CA GLU A 355 -2.66 -9.72 -28.93
C GLU A 355 -3.88 -8.81 -28.96
N GLN A 356 -4.66 -8.79 -30.05
CA GLN A 356 -5.83 -7.91 -30.21
C GLN A 356 -5.54 -6.40 -30.08
N TYR A 357 -4.33 -5.96 -30.41
CA TYR A 357 -3.98 -4.54 -30.30
C TYR A 357 -4.95 -3.62 -31.08
N LEU A 358 -5.50 -2.66 -30.36
CA LEU A 358 -6.09 -1.44 -30.92
C LEU A 358 -4.97 -0.45 -31.26
N PRO A 359 -5.21 0.52 -32.17
CA PRO A 359 -4.21 1.53 -32.52
C PRO A 359 -3.59 2.24 -31.31
N THR A 360 -4.38 2.52 -30.27
CA THR A 360 -3.94 3.12 -29.01
C THR A 360 -2.99 2.23 -28.21
N ASP A 361 -3.08 0.91 -28.35
CA ASP A 361 -2.23 -0.05 -27.63
C ASP A 361 -0.82 -0.12 -28.22
N LEU A 362 -0.67 0.21 -29.51
CA LEU A 362 0.61 0.20 -30.22
C LEU A 362 1.61 1.22 -29.67
N ILE A 363 1.10 2.24 -28.99
CA ILE A 363 1.90 3.28 -28.34
C ILE A 363 2.73 2.68 -27.18
N VAL A 364 2.22 1.63 -26.54
CA VAL A 364 2.81 1.01 -25.34
C VAL A 364 3.96 0.04 -25.66
N LEU A 365 4.00 -0.53 -26.87
CA LEU A 365 4.91 -1.62 -27.23
C LEU A 365 6.37 -1.17 -27.26
N ASN A 366 7.27 -1.77 -26.47
CA ASN A 366 8.69 -1.40 -26.57
C ASN A 366 9.32 -1.87 -27.90
N GLU A 367 10.47 -1.31 -28.29
CA GLU A 367 11.07 -1.63 -29.60
C GLU A 367 11.45 -3.11 -29.76
N LYS A 368 11.83 -3.78 -28.66
CA LYS A 368 12.21 -5.20 -28.67
C LYS A 368 11.00 -6.11 -28.84
N GLU A 369 9.92 -5.83 -28.12
CA GLU A 369 8.61 -6.48 -28.27
C GLU A 369 8.12 -6.30 -29.70
N LEU A 370 8.08 -5.06 -30.20
CA LEU A 370 7.64 -4.77 -31.55
C LEU A 370 8.49 -5.51 -32.59
N GLN A 371 9.81 -5.60 -32.42
CA GLN A 371 10.68 -6.40 -33.28
C GLN A 371 10.35 -7.91 -33.21
N SER A 372 10.13 -8.45 -32.01
CA SER A 372 9.77 -9.86 -31.82
C SER A 372 8.38 -10.20 -32.37
N HIS A 373 7.41 -9.30 -32.28
CA HIS A 373 6.09 -9.54 -32.86
C HIS A 373 6.16 -9.53 -34.39
N LEU A 374 7.04 -8.69 -34.97
CA LEU A 374 7.20 -8.54 -36.41
C LEU A 374 8.15 -9.56 -37.06
N SER A 375 9.00 -10.26 -36.30
CA SER A 375 9.95 -11.27 -36.84
C SER A 375 9.27 -12.52 -37.40
N ASP A 376 8.06 -12.83 -36.94
CA ASP A 376 7.37 -14.10 -37.25
C ASP A 376 6.41 -14.00 -38.45
N ILE A 377 6.35 -12.83 -39.11
CA ILE A 377 5.46 -12.59 -40.25
C ILE A 377 6.04 -13.23 -41.51
N SER A 378 5.37 -14.28 -42.00
CA SER A 378 5.67 -14.86 -43.32
C SER A 378 4.88 -14.14 -44.43
N LYS A 379 5.49 -14.00 -45.63
CA LYS A 379 4.86 -13.45 -46.87
C LYS A 379 4.54 -11.94 -46.86
N VAL A 380 5.36 -11.12 -46.20
CA VAL A 380 5.34 -9.65 -46.29
C VAL A 380 6.74 -9.13 -46.63
N SER A 381 6.82 -8.02 -47.37
CA SER A 381 8.11 -7.41 -47.71
C SER A 381 8.74 -6.73 -46.50
N GLU A 382 10.08 -6.75 -46.40
CA GLU A 382 10.81 -6.03 -45.34
C GLU A 382 10.49 -4.53 -45.35
N LYS A 383 10.23 -3.98 -46.54
CA LYS A 383 9.79 -2.61 -46.75
C LYS A 383 8.48 -2.30 -46.02
N ASP A 384 7.47 -3.16 -46.10
CA ASP A 384 6.18 -2.93 -45.43
C ASP A 384 6.27 -3.07 -43.91
N ILE A 385 7.11 -4.00 -43.41
CA ILE A 385 7.43 -4.13 -41.99
C ILE A 385 8.07 -2.84 -41.47
N ASN A 386 9.05 -2.30 -42.19
CA ASN A 386 9.72 -1.05 -41.82
C ASN A 386 8.78 0.16 -41.87
N ARG A 387 7.82 0.19 -42.82
CA ARG A 387 6.79 1.24 -42.87
C ARG A 387 5.91 1.23 -41.63
N VAL A 388 5.45 0.06 -41.17
CA VAL A 388 4.65 -0.04 -39.94
C VAL A 388 5.48 0.34 -38.71
N LYS A 389 6.75 -0.07 -38.62
CA LYS A 389 7.65 0.36 -37.53
C LYS A 389 7.78 1.88 -37.48
N LEU A 390 8.13 2.52 -38.60
CA LEU A 390 8.27 3.98 -38.67
C LEU A 390 6.96 4.71 -38.38
N ALA A 391 5.81 4.17 -38.82
CA ALA A 391 4.49 4.73 -38.52
C ALA A 391 4.17 4.68 -37.02
N ILE A 392 4.46 3.56 -36.33
CA ILE A 392 4.31 3.44 -34.88
C ILE A 392 5.26 4.39 -34.15
N SER A 393 6.53 4.47 -34.56
CA SER A 393 7.49 5.43 -33.98
C SER A 393 7.05 6.87 -34.19
N PHE A 394 6.54 7.22 -35.38
CA PHE A 394 5.99 8.55 -35.64
C PHE A 394 4.79 8.84 -34.74
N TYR A 395 3.89 7.87 -34.58
CA TYR A 395 2.72 7.99 -33.70
C TYR A 395 3.10 8.23 -32.23
N LYS A 396 4.11 7.50 -31.73
CA LYS A 396 4.66 7.71 -30.38
C LYS A 396 5.24 9.10 -30.18
N LEU A 397 6.03 9.59 -31.13
CA LEU A 397 6.61 10.93 -31.05
C LEU A 397 5.54 12.03 -31.10
N LEU A 398 4.45 11.82 -31.86
CA LEU A 398 3.30 12.74 -31.86
C LEU A 398 2.61 12.79 -30.49
N HIS A 399 2.41 11.64 -29.84
CA HIS A 399 1.92 11.60 -28.46
C HIS A 399 2.90 12.26 -27.49
N GLN A 400 4.20 11.99 -27.59
CA GLN A 400 5.20 12.66 -26.74
C GLN A 400 5.16 14.19 -26.86
N LYS A 401 4.88 14.69 -28.07
CA LYS A 401 4.79 16.11 -28.34
C LYS A 401 3.51 16.73 -27.78
N TYR A 402 2.33 16.13 -28.04
CA TYR A 402 1.04 16.78 -27.78
C TYR A 402 0.23 16.20 -26.61
N ASP A 403 0.58 15.02 -26.10
CA ASP A 403 -0.12 14.33 -25.03
C ASP A 403 0.67 14.39 -23.71
N LEU A 404 0.09 15.08 -22.73
CA LEU A 404 0.67 15.26 -21.40
C LEU A 404 0.60 14.02 -20.52
N THR A 405 -0.21 13.03 -20.91
CA THR A 405 -0.39 11.77 -20.18
C THR A 405 0.58 10.68 -20.65
N PHE A 406 1.22 10.89 -21.79
CA PHE A 406 2.18 9.97 -22.39
C PHE A 406 3.54 10.01 -21.66
N GLY A 407 4.10 8.83 -21.34
CA GLY A 407 5.32 8.66 -20.53
C GLY A 407 5.24 7.63 -19.40
N LEU A 408 4.19 6.80 -19.36
CA LEU A 408 3.86 5.96 -18.20
C LEU A 408 4.58 4.60 -18.11
N LYS A 409 5.46 4.23 -19.06
CA LYS A 409 5.96 2.85 -19.14
C LYS A 409 7.45 2.65 -19.41
N SER A 410 8.24 3.68 -19.73
CA SER A 410 9.70 3.52 -19.83
C SER A 410 10.49 4.77 -19.38
N ASP A 411 11.52 4.55 -18.55
CA ASP A 411 12.42 5.60 -18.07
C ASP A 411 13.12 6.35 -19.22
N SER A 412 13.30 5.67 -20.36
CA SER A 412 13.89 6.24 -21.59
C SER A 412 13.11 7.40 -22.20
N GLU A 413 11.79 7.49 -21.99
CA GLU A 413 10.95 8.52 -22.61
C GLU A 413 11.04 9.88 -21.92
N ILE A 414 11.12 9.89 -20.59
CA ILE A 414 11.34 11.11 -19.82
C ILE A 414 12.77 11.61 -20.01
N ASP A 415 13.74 10.70 -20.05
CA ASP A 415 15.12 11.07 -20.39
C ASP A 415 15.22 11.73 -21.76
N HIS A 416 14.47 11.24 -22.76
CA HIS A 416 14.39 11.89 -24.06
C HIS A 416 13.79 13.31 -23.95
N TYR A 417 12.67 13.49 -23.25
CA TYR A 417 12.08 14.82 -23.04
C TYR A 417 13.05 15.76 -22.32
N LEU A 418 13.69 15.32 -21.23
CA LEU A 418 14.66 16.11 -20.47
C LEU A 418 15.90 16.46 -21.30
N SER A 419 16.33 15.58 -22.21
CA SER A 419 17.50 15.83 -23.07
C SER A 419 17.31 16.99 -24.05
N GLN A 420 16.06 17.40 -24.32
CA GLN A 420 15.74 18.54 -25.18
C GLN A 420 15.98 19.89 -24.49
N PHE A 421 16.23 19.91 -23.17
CA PHE A 421 16.44 21.13 -22.40
C PHE A 421 17.91 21.33 -22.03
N LYS A 422 18.33 22.59 -21.88
CA LYS A 422 19.65 22.92 -21.32
C LYS A 422 19.71 22.50 -19.84
N ILE A 423 20.92 22.18 -19.34
CA ILE A 423 21.16 21.76 -17.95
C ILE A 423 20.55 22.72 -16.92
N ASP A 424 20.50 24.03 -17.21
CA ASP A 424 19.98 25.06 -16.29
C ASP A 424 18.47 25.35 -16.40
N ALA A 425 17.73 24.68 -17.30
CA ALA A 425 16.31 24.97 -17.55
C ALA A 425 15.41 24.58 -16.37
N PHE A 426 15.71 23.45 -15.72
CA PHE A 426 14.97 22.93 -14.58
C PHE A 426 15.84 22.93 -13.32
N PRO A 427 15.24 23.11 -12.12
CA PRO A 427 15.98 22.90 -10.88
C PRO A 427 16.36 21.42 -10.73
N ASP A 428 17.61 21.12 -10.38
CA ASP A 428 18.08 19.81 -9.92
C ASP A 428 17.55 18.60 -10.73
N ILE A 429 17.88 18.56 -12.02
CA ILE A 429 17.47 17.47 -12.93
C ILE A 429 17.97 16.10 -12.43
N ASP A 430 19.13 16.07 -11.78
CA ASP A 430 19.69 14.84 -11.22
C ASP A 430 18.81 14.26 -10.10
N ALA A 431 18.21 15.11 -9.25
CA ALA A 431 17.23 14.66 -8.27
C ALA A 431 15.98 14.05 -8.92
N LEU A 432 15.46 14.64 -10.01
CA LEU A 432 14.34 14.06 -10.75
C LEU A 432 14.71 12.70 -11.37
N LYS A 433 15.87 12.59 -12.02
CA LYS A 433 16.34 11.32 -12.59
C LYS A 433 16.48 10.24 -11.53
N LYS A 434 17.05 10.57 -10.36
CA LYS A 434 17.12 9.66 -9.21
C LYS A 434 15.74 9.25 -8.72
N ALA A 435 14.79 10.19 -8.64
CA ALA A 435 13.41 9.90 -8.24
C ALA A 435 12.73 8.92 -9.22
N LEU A 436 12.94 9.10 -10.53
CA LEU A 436 12.33 8.25 -11.55
C LEU A 436 12.82 6.80 -11.50
N ILE A 437 14.09 6.55 -11.17
CA ILE A 437 14.66 5.19 -11.12
C ILE A 437 14.61 4.53 -9.73
N GLU A 438 14.07 5.21 -8.71
CA GLU A 438 14.01 4.68 -7.34
C GLU A 438 13.11 3.43 -7.28
N PRO A 439 13.63 2.27 -6.84
CA PRO A 439 12.85 1.03 -6.82
C PRO A 439 11.80 0.99 -5.70
N ASP A 440 12.04 1.68 -4.58
CA ASP A 440 11.06 1.74 -3.49
C ASP A 440 9.92 2.71 -3.82
N LEU A 441 8.71 2.17 -3.96
CA LEU A 441 7.53 2.92 -4.39
C LEU A 441 7.23 4.13 -3.48
N GLN A 442 7.37 3.98 -2.17
CA GLN A 442 7.07 5.04 -1.22
C GLN A 442 8.11 6.17 -1.33
N LYS A 443 9.41 5.84 -1.35
CA LYS A 443 10.48 6.82 -1.55
C LYS A 443 10.36 7.52 -2.90
N ARG A 444 10.06 6.76 -3.96
CA ARG A 444 9.83 7.31 -5.31
C ARG A 444 8.72 8.35 -5.30
N LEU A 445 7.57 8.06 -4.69
CA LEU A 445 6.48 9.02 -4.51
C LEU A 445 6.93 10.26 -3.73
N TYR A 446 7.61 10.10 -2.60
CA TYR A 446 8.13 11.23 -1.82
C TYR A 446 9.04 12.15 -2.65
N MET A 447 10.03 11.58 -3.35
CA MET A 447 10.98 12.35 -4.16
C MET A 447 10.30 13.06 -5.34
N LEU A 448 9.32 12.42 -5.99
CA LEU A 448 8.56 13.05 -7.07
C LEU A 448 7.66 14.19 -6.55
N LEU A 449 7.03 14.03 -5.38
CA LEU A 449 6.26 15.09 -4.73
C LEU A 449 7.15 16.25 -4.27
N ASP A 450 8.36 15.98 -3.76
CA ASP A 450 9.37 17.01 -3.45
C ASP A 450 9.72 17.82 -4.71
N TYR A 451 9.91 17.13 -5.83
CA TYR A 451 10.22 17.78 -7.10
C TYR A 451 9.06 18.63 -7.63
N LEU A 452 7.82 18.11 -7.56
CA LEU A 452 6.61 18.87 -7.89
C LEU A 452 6.48 20.14 -7.03
N GLU A 453 6.90 20.10 -5.77
CA GLU A 453 6.92 21.27 -4.90
C GLU A 453 7.91 22.34 -5.40
N LEU A 454 9.08 21.95 -5.87
CA LEU A 454 10.06 22.86 -6.47
C LEU A 454 9.50 23.50 -7.76
N LEU A 455 8.84 22.71 -8.61
CA LEU A 455 8.20 23.22 -9.83
C LEU A 455 7.07 24.19 -9.50
N LYS A 456 6.21 23.85 -8.52
CA LYS A 456 5.13 24.74 -8.06
C LYS A 456 5.68 26.08 -7.61
N LYS A 457 6.74 26.09 -6.80
CA LYS A 457 7.42 27.32 -6.33
C LYS A 457 7.89 28.20 -7.48
N ILE A 458 8.37 27.61 -8.58
CA ILE A 458 8.75 28.36 -9.80
C ILE A 458 7.51 28.94 -10.48
N ILE A 459 6.48 28.12 -10.68
CA ILE A 459 5.26 28.50 -11.43
C ILE A 459 4.54 29.68 -10.75
N ILE A 460 4.37 29.65 -9.42
CA ILE A 460 3.67 30.70 -8.67
C ILE A 460 4.58 31.87 -8.26
N SER A 461 5.87 31.82 -8.61
CA SER A 461 6.83 32.88 -8.26
C SER A 461 6.45 34.21 -8.89
N SER A 462 6.63 35.32 -8.17
CA SER A 462 6.53 36.67 -8.74
C SER A 462 7.70 37.03 -9.67
N LYS A 463 8.76 36.20 -9.71
CA LYS A 463 9.92 36.41 -10.57
C LYS A 463 9.56 36.20 -12.05
N LEU A 464 9.94 37.16 -12.88
CA LEU A 464 9.95 37.03 -14.34
C LEU A 464 11.23 36.32 -14.79
N TYR A 465 11.11 35.36 -15.70
CA TYR A 465 12.24 34.65 -16.30
C TYR A 465 12.43 35.07 -17.76
N GLU A 466 13.66 34.94 -18.25
CA GLU A 466 14.01 35.24 -19.64
C GLU A 466 13.30 34.27 -20.59
N VAL A 467 12.66 34.82 -21.63
CA VAL A 467 12.10 34.06 -22.76
C VAL A 467 13.20 33.84 -23.79
N ARG A 468 13.42 32.59 -24.20
CA ARG A 468 14.37 32.22 -25.25
C ARG A 468 13.62 31.66 -26.45
N GLU A 469 13.80 32.28 -27.60
CA GLU A 469 13.14 31.89 -28.84
C GLU A 469 14.11 31.92 -30.03
N ASP A 470 14.24 30.79 -30.72
CA ASP A 470 15.07 30.64 -31.92
C ASP A 470 14.17 30.19 -33.07
N ILE A 471 13.50 31.16 -33.73
CA ILE A 471 12.42 30.90 -34.70
C ILE A 471 12.86 31.28 -36.12
N TYR A 472 12.80 30.31 -37.04
CA TYR A 472 13.15 30.46 -38.46
C TYR A 472 11.92 30.33 -39.36
N LYS A 473 11.88 31.09 -40.46
CA LYS A 473 10.79 31.05 -41.45
C LYS A 473 11.31 30.46 -42.77
N LYS A 474 10.67 29.40 -43.27
CA LYS A 474 11.00 28.76 -44.56
C LYS A 474 9.78 28.79 -45.49
N ARG A 475 9.97 29.26 -46.73
CA ARG A 475 8.92 29.23 -47.76
C ARG A 475 8.97 27.91 -48.54
N HIS A 476 7.84 27.21 -48.64
CA HIS A 476 7.69 26.08 -49.53
C HIS A 476 7.16 26.53 -50.90
N PHE A 477 8.03 26.53 -51.91
CA PHE A 477 7.71 27.04 -53.26
C PHE A 477 6.61 26.28 -54.02
N ALA A 478 6.17 25.11 -53.55
CA ALA A 478 5.18 24.29 -54.25
C ALA A 478 3.72 24.55 -53.83
N VAL A 479 3.47 25.20 -52.67
CA VAL A 479 2.10 25.37 -52.11
C VAL A 479 1.88 26.74 -51.44
N ASP A 480 2.86 27.64 -51.43
CA ASP A 480 2.74 29.01 -50.87
C ASP A 480 2.31 29.10 -49.38
N ILE A 481 2.48 28.02 -48.61
CA ILE A 481 2.25 28.01 -47.15
C ILE A 481 3.58 28.30 -46.42
N PRO A 482 3.65 29.36 -45.59
CA PRO A 482 4.85 29.69 -44.82
C PRO A 482 5.02 28.73 -43.64
N SER A 483 6.11 27.95 -43.62
CA SER A 483 6.45 27.11 -42.47
C SER A 483 7.34 27.87 -41.48
N ILE A 484 7.00 27.75 -40.20
CA ILE A 484 7.77 28.28 -39.09
C ILE A 484 8.34 27.10 -38.31
N TYR A 485 9.64 27.17 -38.01
CA TYR A 485 10.36 26.17 -37.22
C TYR A 485 11.16 26.84 -36.12
N GLY A 486 11.51 26.13 -35.07
CA GLY A 486 12.33 26.68 -33.99
C GLY A 486 11.99 26.13 -32.62
N PHE A 487 12.48 26.82 -31.58
CA PHE A 487 12.23 26.43 -30.19
C PHE A 487 11.70 27.62 -29.38
N TYR A 488 10.85 27.33 -28.39
CA TYR A 488 10.40 28.30 -27.39
C TYR A 488 10.64 27.75 -25.99
N HIS A 489 11.32 28.53 -25.14
CA HIS A 489 11.59 28.18 -23.76
C HIS A 489 11.32 29.36 -22.82
N GLU A 490 10.57 29.09 -21.76
CA GLU A 490 10.44 29.98 -20.60
C GLU A 490 10.22 29.13 -19.35
N ARG A 491 10.89 29.49 -18.25
CA ARG A 491 11.04 28.61 -17.10
C ARG A 491 9.72 28.21 -16.43
N LYS A 492 8.74 29.12 -16.31
CA LYS A 492 7.43 28.78 -15.74
C LYS A 492 6.61 27.90 -16.67
N PHE A 493 6.62 28.21 -17.96
CA PHE A 493 5.98 27.41 -19.00
C PHE A 493 6.52 25.98 -19.04
N ASP A 494 7.84 25.83 -19.07
CA ASP A 494 8.53 24.54 -19.07
C ASP A 494 8.22 23.77 -17.78
N ALA A 495 8.28 24.45 -16.62
CA ALA A 495 7.97 23.85 -15.32
C ALA A 495 6.52 23.34 -15.23
N LEU A 496 5.55 24.06 -15.82
CA LEU A 496 4.17 23.62 -15.88
C LEU A 496 3.99 22.39 -16.78
N GLY A 497 4.61 22.39 -17.96
CA GLY A 497 4.60 21.24 -18.87
C GLY A 497 5.20 19.98 -18.25
N LEU A 498 6.30 20.13 -17.49
CA LEU A 498 6.92 19.04 -16.73
C LEU A 498 6.05 18.60 -15.54
N THR A 499 5.41 19.55 -14.84
CA THR A 499 4.45 19.26 -13.74
C THR A 499 3.36 18.31 -14.22
N PHE A 500 2.72 18.57 -15.37
CA PHE A 500 1.65 17.70 -15.86
C PHE A 500 2.09 16.26 -16.17
N ARG A 501 3.31 16.09 -16.70
CA ARG A 501 3.90 14.78 -16.99
C ARG A 501 4.23 14.02 -15.71
N ILE A 502 4.85 14.68 -14.73
CA ILE A 502 5.17 14.07 -13.43
C ILE A 502 3.87 13.72 -12.68
N GLU A 503 2.85 14.56 -12.73
CA GLU A 503 1.55 14.28 -12.10
C GLU A 503 0.88 13.03 -12.68
N SER A 504 1.00 12.80 -14.00
CA SER A 504 0.53 11.55 -14.65
C SER A 504 1.20 10.32 -14.05
N ILE A 505 2.54 10.36 -13.91
CA ILE A 505 3.32 9.27 -13.32
C ILE A 505 2.93 9.05 -11.86
N VAL A 506 2.84 10.12 -11.09
CA VAL A 506 2.48 10.05 -9.66
C VAL A 506 1.09 9.44 -9.47
N ASN A 507 0.11 9.76 -10.31
CA ASN A 507 -1.23 9.14 -10.25
C ASN A 507 -1.17 7.62 -10.45
N VAL A 508 -0.39 7.13 -11.41
CA VAL A 508 -0.18 5.68 -11.61
C VAL A 508 0.56 5.04 -10.44
N LEU A 509 1.58 5.72 -9.90
CA LEU A 509 2.28 5.22 -8.71
C LEU A 509 1.37 5.16 -7.48
N PHE A 510 0.42 6.10 -7.33
CA PHE A 510 -0.57 6.06 -6.26
C PHE A 510 -1.50 4.85 -6.35
N GLU A 511 -1.86 4.40 -7.56
CA GLU A 511 -2.64 3.17 -7.76
C GLU A 511 -1.89 1.95 -7.20
N GLY A 512 -0.64 1.75 -7.62
CA GLY A 512 0.22 0.69 -7.05
C GLY A 512 0.44 0.84 -5.54
N PHE A 513 0.47 2.07 -5.04
CA PHE A 513 0.69 2.35 -3.62
C PHE A 513 -0.52 1.97 -2.75
N ILE A 514 -1.73 2.09 -3.29
CA ILE A 514 -2.96 1.59 -2.66
C ILE A 514 -3.08 0.06 -2.79
N GLU A 515 -2.56 -0.54 -3.86
CA GLU A 515 -2.54 -2.00 -4.00
C GLU A 515 -1.53 -2.68 -3.07
N SER A 516 -0.42 -1.99 -2.73
CA SER A 516 0.62 -2.52 -1.84
C SER A 516 0.18 -2.80 -0.40
N ILE A 517 -0.96 -2.26 0.04
CA ILE A 517 -1.50 -2.48 1.39
C ILE A 517 -2.56 -3.57 1.40
N ASP A 518 -2.36 -4.57 2.24
CA ASP A 518 -3.35 -5.61 2.50
C ASP A 518 -4.47 -5.06 3.39
N LEU A 519 -5.57 -4.65 2.74
CA LEU A 519 -6.81 -4.21 3.39
C LEU A 519 -7.83 -5.36 3.54
N SER A 520 -7.42 -6.63 3.47
CA SER A 520 -8.31 -7.76 3.81
C SER A 520 -8.69 -7.75 5.30
N ILE A 521 -7.82 -7.21 6.14
CA ILE A 521 -8.02 -7.02 7.57
C ILE A 521 -7.42 -5.70 8.04
N ILE A 522 -8.20 -4.91 8.77
CA ILE A 522 -7.74 -3.65 9.38
C ILE A 522 -7.49 -3.91 10.86
N THR A 523 -6.20 -3.81 11.20
CA THR A 523 -5.66 -3.92 12.56
C THR A 523 -4.93 -2.63 12.92
N ARG A 524 -4.36 -2.55 14.13
CA ARG A 524 -3.57 -1.38 14.54
C ARG A 524 -2.41 -1.10 13.57
N ALA A 525 -1.70 -2.14 13.15
CA ALA A 525 -0.59 -2.01 12.20
C ALA A 525 -1.05 -1.50 10.83
N THR A 526 -2.27 -1.87 10.42
CA THR A 526 -2.89 -1.37 9.19
C THR A 526 -3.22 0.11 9.30
N PHE A 527 -3.69 0.61 10.45
CA PHE A 527 -3.99 2.04 10.62
C PHE A 527 -2.75 2.95 10.50
N TYR A 528 -1.59 2.54 11.02
CA TYR A 528 -0.34 3.30 10.79
C TYR A 528 -0.02 3.40 9.28
N GLN A 529 -0.15 2.28 8.56
CA GLN A 529 0.08 2.25 7.12
C GLN A 529 -0.95 3.08 6.34
N ILE A 530 -2.20 3.13 6.80
CA ILE A 530 -3.24 4.00 6.24
C ILE A 530 -2.89 5.46 6.48
N TYR A 531 -2.50 5.83 7.70
CA TYR A 531 -2.11 7.19 8.06
C TYR A 531 -0.95 7.71 7.21
N ASP A 532 0.13 6.92 7.06
CA ASP A 532 1.28 7.28 6.23
C ASP A 532 0.88 7.55 4.75
N ARG A 533 -0.10 6.79 4.24
CA ARG A 533 -0.66 6.98 2.89
C ARG A 533 -1.49 8.24 2.80
N LEU A 534 -2.36 8.49 3.78
CA LEU A 534 -3.22 9.67 3.79
C LEU A 534 -2.42 10.97 3.88
N ILE A 535 -1.28 11.00 4.57
CA ILE A 535 -0.35 12.14 4.57
C ILE A 535 0.13 12.45 3.15
N LEU A 536 0.57 11.42 2.42
CA LEU A 536 1.06 11.58 1.05
C LEU A 536 -0.06 12.08 0.10
N PHE A 537 -1.29 11.58 0.25
CA PHE A 537 -2.44 12.10 -0.49
C PHE A 537 -2.74 13.57 -0.13
N ASN A 538 -2.72 13.93 1.15
CA ASN A 538 -2.94 15.32 1.56
C ASN A 538 -1.87 16.26 0.97
N ARG A 539 -0.61 15.82 0.96
CA ARG A 539 0.49 16.56 0.32
C ARG A 539 0.25 16.73 -1.19
N ALA A 540 -0.19 15.69 -1.89
CA ALA A 540 -0.54 15.76 -3.31
C ALA A 540 -1.68 16.77 -3.58
N LEU A 541 -2.72 16.80 -2.75
CA LEU A 541 -3.80 17.79 -2.84
C LEU A 541 -3.26 19.22 -2.66
N GLN A 542 -2.44 19.46 -1.63
CA GLN A 542 -1.81 20.76 -1.39
C GLN A 542 -0.94 21.22 -2.57
N LEU A 543 -0.18 20.31 -3.19
CA LEU A 543 0.58 20.60 -4.41
C LEU A 543 -0.32 21.02 -5.57
N ASN A 544 -1.50 20.42 -5.69
CA ASN A 544 -2.51 20.80 -6.69
C ASN A 544 -3.25 22.11 -6.37
N GLY A 545 -2.87 22.82 -5.30
CA GLY A 545 -3.53 24.06 -4.86
C GLY A 545 -4.84 23.83 -4.11
N ILE A 546 -5.07 22.61 -3.63
CA ILE A 546 -6.25 22.23 -2.85
C ILE A 546 -5.86 22.22 -1.37
N SER A 547 -6.54 23.03 -0.56
CA SER A 547 -6.31 23.14 0.88
C SER A 547 -7.58 22.80 1.64
N SER A 548 -7.50 21.93 2.64
CA SER A 548 -8.65 21.58 3.49
C SER A 548 -8.23 21.45 4.96
N ILE A 549 -8.68 22.42 5.76
CA ILE A 549 -8.50 22.41 7.22
C ILE A 549 -9.22 21.21 7.84
N GLU A 550 -10.36 20.80 7.27
CA GLU A 550 -11.10 19.64 7.73
C GLU A 550 -10.28 18.35 7.55
N MET A 551 -9.63 18.18 6.41
CA MET A 551 -8.75 17.04 6.12
C MET A 551 -7.60 16.99 7.13
N GLU A 552 -6.89 18.10 7.33
CA GLU A 552 -5.77 18.20 8.26
C GLU A 552 -6.18 17.82 9.68
N ARG A 553 -7.32 18.35 10.18
CA ARG A 553 -7.86 18.00 11.50
C ARG A 553 -8.15 16.51 11.64
N GLN A 554 -8.67 15.85 10.62
CA GLN A 554 -8.94 14.41 10.68
C GLN A 554 -7.66 13.57 10.70
N LEU A 555 -6.61 14.02 9.99
CA LEU A 555 -5.29 13.39 10.05
C LEU A 555 -4.64 13.56 11.42
N ASP A 556 -4.73 14.75 12.02
CA ASP A 556 -4.22 15.02 13.37
C ASP A 556 -4.94 14.17 14.43
N LEU A 557 -6.26 14.01 14.28
CA LEU A 557 -7.05 13.10 15.11
C LEU A 557 -6.56 11.66 14.95
N LEU A 558 -6.41 11.15 13.72
CA LEU A 558 -5.93 9.80 13.45
C LEU A 558 -4.51 9.58 14.02
N ALA A 559 -3.61 10.55 13.87
CA ALA A 559 -2.26 10.50 14.42
C ALA A 559 -2.28 10.33 15.94
N SER A 560 -3.06 11.18 16.62
CA SER A 560 -3.21 11.15 18.09
C SER A 560 -3.81 9.83 18.57
N LEU A 561 -4.77 9.27 17.82
CA LEU A 561 -5.37 7.98 18.13
C LEU A 561 -4.39 6.82 18.04
N LEU A 562 -3.47 6.86 17.07
CA LEU A 562 -2.51 5.78 16.87
C LEU A 562 -1.56 5.62 18.07
N GLU A 563 -1.26 6.71 18.78
CA GLU A 563 -0.40 6.68 19.97
C GLU A 563 -1.07 6.04 21.19
N VAL A 564 -2.39 6.20 21.34
CA VAL A 564 -3.16 5.78 22.52
C VAL A 564 -3.81 4.40 22.32
N ARG A 565 -3.82 3.56 23.37
CA ARG A 565 -4.56 2.27 23.34
C ARG A 565 -6.00 2.47 23.80
N GLY A 566 -6.91 1.64 23.29
CA GLY A 566 -8.28 1.58 23.83
C GLY A 566 -9.36 2.25 22.98
N PHE A 567 -9.06 2.63 21.74
CA PHE A 567 -10.08 3.18 20.84
C PHE A 567 -11.05 2.13 20.30
N THR A 568 -12.29 2.56 20.17
CA THR A 568 -13.40 1.73 19.68
C THR A 568 -13.53 1.83 18.17
N PHE A 569 -14.16 0.82 17.58
CA PHE A 569 -14.48 0.80 16.16
C PHE A 569 -15.22 2.05 15.68
N THR A 570 -16.23 2.50 16.43
CA THR A 570 -17.05 3.66 16.04
C THR A 570 -16.22 4.93 15.96
N GLN A 571 -15.23 5.11 16.83
CA GLN A 571 -14.33 6.27 16.79
C GLN A 571 -13.43 6.26 15.55
N TYR A 572 -12.93 5.10 15.13
CA TYR A 572 -12.21 4.99 13.85
C TYR A 572 -13.13 5.31 12.67
N VAL A 573 -14.36 4.77 12.67
CA VAL A 573 -15.35 5.05 11.61
C VAL A 573 -15.69 6.52 11.53
N ASP A 574 -15.85 7.23 12.65
CA ASP A 574 -16.17 8.67 12.66
C ASP A 574 -15.06 9.49 11.99
N ILE A 575 -13.79 9.14 12.21
CA ILE A 575 -12.66 9.81 11.56
C ILE A 575 -12.67 9.53 10.06
N PHE A 576 -12.77 8.27 9.63
CA PHE A 576 -12.78 7.96 8.20
C PHE A 576 -13.99 8.55 7.49
N LYS A 577 -15.16 8.61 8.13
CA LYS A 577 -16.32 9.37 7.63
C LYS A 577 -16.01 10.86 7.52
N GLY A 578 -15.31 11.43 8.51
CA GLY A 578 -14.83 12.81 8.47
C GLY A 578 -13.86 13.07 7.32
N VAL A 579 -12.93 12.14 7.05
CA VAL A 579 -12.01 12.21 5.91
C VAL A 579 -12.78 12.13 4.59
N THR A 580 -13.73 11.21 4.46
CA THR A 580 -14.61 11.11 3.27
C THR A 580 -15.44 12.38 3.07
N LEU A 581 -15.97 12.98 4.14
CA LEU A 581 -16.69 14.25 4.07
C LEU A 581 -15.77 15.39 3.60
N ALA A 582 -14.54 15.44 4.13
CA ALA A 582 -13.55 16.42 3.69
C ALA A 582 -13.23 16.30 2.19
N VAL A 583 -13.06 15.06 1.68
CA VAL A 583 -12.86 14.80 0.24
C VAL A 583 -14.07 15.24 -0.58
N LYS A 584 -15.29 14.94 -0.12
CA LYS A 584 -16.52 15.40 -0.78
C LYS A 584 -16.61 16.93 -0.83
N ASN A 585 -16.26 17.62 0.26
CA ASN A 585 -16.22 19.08 0.30
C ASN A 585 -15.17 19.65 -0.65
N ILE A 586 -13.97 19.03 -0.71
CA ILE A 586 -12.93 19.39 -1.69
C ILE A 586 -13.46 19.28 -3.12
N ILE A 587 -14.12 18.18 -3.47
CA ILE A 587 -14.70 17.98 -4.80
C ILE A 587 -15.72 19.09 -5.11
N ASN A 588 -16.58 19.41 -4.14
CA ASN A 588 -17.59 20.44 -4.32
C ASN A 588 -16.97 21.84 -4.47
N ASP A 589 -16.04 22.22 -3.61
CA ASP A 589 -15.49 23.57 -3.57
C ASP A 589 -14.57 23.88 -4.76
N TYR A 590 -13.76 22.92 -5.19
CA TYR A 590 -12.75 23.11 -6.24
C TYR A 590 -13.20 22.68 -7.64
N PHE A 591 -14.25 21.87 -7.75
CA PHE A 591 -14.71 21.34 -9.03
C PHE A 591 -16.20 21.65 -9.29
N HIS A 592 -17.13 21.19 -8.44
CA HIS A 592 -18.57 21.37 -8.74
C HIS A 592 -19.02 22.83 -8.67
N ASN A 593 -18.89 23.48 -7.51
CA ASN A 593 -19.45 24.82 -7.25
C ASN A 593 -18.93 25.88 -8.24
N ILE A 594 -17.70 25.72 -8.74
CA ILE A 594 -17.08 26.64 -9.70
C ILE A 594 -17.63 26.46 -11.12
N HIS A 595 -18.04 25.24 -11.51
CA HIS A 595 -18.39 24.92 -12.88
C HIS A 595 -19.89 24.61 -13.11
N GLU A 596 -20.62 24.05 -12.15
CA GLU A 596 -21.96 23.47 -12.33
C GLU A 596 -22.98 24.45 -12.91
N GLN A 597 -23.11 25.63 -12.30
CA GLN A 597 -24.03 26.66 -12.79
C GLN A 597 -23.63 27.16 -14.18
N ASN A 598 -22.32 27.36 -14.40
CA ASN A 598 -21.79 27.87 -15.67
C ASN A 598 -21.97 26.83 -16.79
N LEU A 599 -21.76 25.55 -16.48
CA LEU A 599 -21.93 24.44 -17.40
C LEU A 599 -23.37 24.33 -17.86
N SER A 600 -24.33 24.40 -16.92
CA SER A 600 -25.75 24.39 -17.22
C SER A 600 -26.16 25.53 -18.17
N VAL A 601 -25.65 26.74 -17.92
CA VAL A 601 -25.91 27.91 -18.78
C VAL A 601 -25.29 27.74 -20.18
N ILE A 602 -24.06 27.23 -20.26
CA ILE A 602 -23.37 26.99 -21.54
C ILE A 602 -24.08 25.91 -22.35
N LEU A 603 -24.48 24.80 -21.74
CA LEU A 603 -25.16 23.70 -22.42
C LEU A 603 -26.51 24.14 -23.01
N ALA A 604 -27.28 24.95 -22.28
CA ALA A 604 -28.53 25.50 -22.80
C ALA A 604 -28.36 26.41 -24.03
N GLN A 605 -27.16 26.97 -24.24
CA GLN A 605 -26.87 27.92 -25.33
C GLN A 605 -26.02 27.31 -26.45
N THR A 606 -25.45 26.11 -26.25
CA THR A 606 -24.50 25.51 -27.19
C THR A 606 -25.21 24.45 -28.04
N PRO A 607 -25.26 24.64 -29.37
CA PRO A 607 -25.77 23.62 -30.29
C PRO A 607 -25.02 22.28 -30.16
N SER A 608 -25.74 21.16 -30.30
CA SER A 608 -25.18 19.81 -30.13
C SER A 608 -24.09 19.46 -31.15
N ASP A 609 -24.11 20.05 -32.34
CA ASP A 609 -23.09 19.89 -33.39
C ASP A 609 -21.74 20.54 -33.04
N ARG A 610 -21.69 21.38 -31.99
CA ARG A 610 -20.46 22.01 -31.49
C ARG A 610 -19.83 21.26 -30.33
N ILE A 611 -20.53 20.28 -29.75
CA ILE A 611 -20.04 19.48 -28.63
C ILE A 611 -19.21 18.31 -29.17
N LEU A 612 -18.06 18.03 -28.57
CA LEU A 612 -17.18 16.92 -28.95
C LEU A 612 -17.90 15.57 -28.83
N GLU A 613 -17.63 14.67 -29.78
CA GLU A 613 -18.25 13.35 -29.87
C GLU A 613 -18.17 12.52 -28.58
N LYS A 614 -17.13 12.69 -27.76
CA LYS A 614 -16.97 11.97 -26.49
C LYS A 614 -18.11 12.22 -25.48
N TYR A 615 -18.78 13.37 -25.57
CA TYR A 615 -19.94 13.70 -24.73
C TYR A 615 -21.27 13.24 -25.34
N LEU A 616 -21.29 13.02 -26.66
CA LEU A 616 -22.48 12.59 -27.38
C LEU A 616 -22.70 11.07 -27.19
N PRO A 617 -23.96 10.60 -27.19
CA PRO A 617 -24.27 9.18 -27.17
C PRO A 617 -23.86 8.50 -28.48
N LYS A 618 -23.50 7.22 -28.41
CA LYS A 618 -23.15 6.43 -29.62
C LYS A 618 -24.38 6.00 -30.42
N GLU A 619 -25.55 5.82 -29.79
CA GLU A 619 -26.81 5.41 -30.43
C GLU A 619 -28.03 6.00 -29.68
N GLY A 620 -29.08 6.44 -30.41
CA GLY A 620 -30.39 6.88 -29.88
C GLY A 620 -30.68 8.40 -29.89
N MET A 621 -31.95 8.78 -30.05
CA MET A 621 -32.42 10.17 -29.79
C MET A 621 -32.50 10.38 -28.28
N ILE A 622 -31.79 11.40 -27.78
CA ILE A 622 -31.73 11.71 -26.35
C ILE A 622 -32.48 13.01 -26.07
N ASP A 623 -33.24 13.02 -24.97
CA ASP A 623 -33.88 14.20 -24.40
C ASP A 623 -32.82 15.23 -23.94
N SER A 624 -33.09 16.53 -24.05
CA SER A 624 -32.14 17.59 -23.72
C SER A 624 -31.63 17.49 -22.28
N GLU A 625 -32.43 16.99 -21.34
CA GLU A 625 -32.04 16.81 -19.94
C GLU A 625 -31.05 15.64 -19.76
N GLU A 626 -31.27 14.52 -20.42
CA GLU A 626 -30.40 13.34 -20.34
C GLU A 626 -29.03 13.63 -20.99
N LEU A 627 -29.01 14.40 -22.08
CA LEU A 627 -27.75 14.88 -22.67
C LEU A 627 -27.00 15.81 -21.71
N ALA A 628 -27.69 16.73 -21.04
CA ALA A 628 -27.08 17.65 -20.09
C ALA A 628 -26.48 16.91 -18.87
N HIS A 629 -27.18 15.89 -18.35
CA HIS A 629 -26.69 15.04 -17.27
C HIS A 629 -25.44 14.25 -17.70
N ARG A 630 -25.47 13.63 -18.88
CA ARG A 630 -24.32 12.89 -19.44
C ARG A 630 -23.11 13.79 -19.62
N VAL A 631 -23.29 14.97 -20.19
CA VAL A 631 -22.19 15.91 -20.40
C VAL A 631 -21.60 16.37 -19.07
N SER A 632 -22.46 16.63 -18.07
CA SER A 632 -22.02 17.02 -16.73
C SER A 632 -21.20 15.92 -16.04
N GLU A 633 -21.67 14.67 -16.07
CA GLU A 633 -20.95 13.52 -15.49
C GLU A 633 -19.56 13.37 -16.12
N ILE A 634 -19.48 13.32 -17.45
CA ILE A 634 -18.20 13.16 -18.16
C ILE A 634 -17.27 14.36 -17.90
N PHE A 635 -17.81 15.59 -17.91
CA PHE A 635 -17.02 16.80 -17.67
C PHE A 635 -16.37 16.77 -16.28
N PHE A 636 -17.15 16.49 -15.23
CA PHE A 636 -16.62 16.45 -13.87
C PHE A 636 -15.68 15.26 -13.64
N ARG A 637 -16.02 14.08 -14.17
CA ARG A 637 -15.16 12.89 -14.10
C ARG A 637 -13.79 13.16 -14.73
N ASP A 638 -13.75 13.75 -15.92
CA ASP A 638 -12.50 14.09 -16.61
C ASP A 638 -11.64 15.08 -15.79
N ARG A 639 -12.25 16.06 -15.10
CA ARG A 639 -11.50 17.01 -14.24
C ARG A 639 -10.98 16.34 -12.97
N LEU A 640 -11.76 15.47 -12.35
CA LEU A 640 -11.37 14.74 -11.14
C LEU A 640 -10.24 13.74 -11.43
N ALA A 641 -10.31 13.01 -12.55
CA ALA A 641 -9.28 12.05 -12.97
C ALA A 641 -7.92 12.71 -13.26
N LEU A 642 -7.92 13.95 -13.73
CA LEU A 642 -6.69 14.72 -13.98
C LEU A 642 -6.12 15.39 -12.71
N SER A 643 -6.83 15.34 -11.59
CA SER A 643 -6.35 15.86 -10.31
C SER A 643 -5.32 14.91 -9.70
N LEU A 644 -4.28 15.46 -9.08
CA LEU A 644 -3.22 14.68 -8.44
C LEU A 644 -3.78 13.91 -7.23
N GLY A 645 -3.84 12.58 -7.33
CA GLY A 645 -4.16 11.63 -6.26
C GLY A 645 -5.61 11.64 -5.73
N LEU A 646 -6.50 12.50 -6.24
CA LEU A 646 -7.85 12.67 -5.67
C LEU A 646 -8.76 11.46 -5.89
N GLN A 647 -8.79 10.90 -7.11
CA GLN A 647 -9.59 9.71 -7.43
C GLN A 647 -9.08 8.49 -6.66
N GLN A 648 -7.75 8.32 -6.61
CA GLN A 648 -7.08 7.25 -5.89
C GLN A 648 -7.38 7.34 -4.37
N LEU A 649 -7.38 8.55 -3.80
CA LEU A 649 -7.76 8.78 -2.40
C LEU A 649 -9.20 8.33 -2.11
N ASP A 650 -10.15 8.71 -2.96
CA ASP A 650 -11.56 8.33 -2.78
C ASP A 650 -11.76 6.80 -2.81
N LEU A 651 -11.14 6.12 -3.77
CA LEU A 651 -11.13 4.66 -3.86
C LEU A 651 -10.50 4.01 -2.62
N PHE A 652 -9.40 4.57 -2.12
CA PHE A 652 -8.74 4.08 -0.92
C PHE A 652 -9.63 4.17 0.32
N LEU A 653 -10.31 5.30 0.51
CA LEU A 653 -11.26 5.51 1.61
C LEU A 653 -12.46 4.56 1.52
N GLY A 654 -12.98 4.34 0.31
CA GLY A 654 -14.03 3.36 0.07
C GLY A 654 -13.61 1.94 0.49
N ARG A 655 -12.40 1.51 0.12
CA ARG A 655 -11.84 0.21 0.55
C ARG A 655 -11.70 0.11 2.07
N ILE A 656 -11.20 1.16 2.72
CA ILE A 656 -11.03 1.20 4.19
C ILE A 656 -12.38 1.05 4.90
N LEU A 657 -13.36 1.89 4.54
CA LEU A 657 -14.68 1.87 5.16
C LEU A 657 -15.40 0.55 4.94
N ASN A 658 -15.36 0.00 3.72
CA ASN A 658 -15.95 -1.30 3.41
C ASN A 658 -15.34 -2.43 4.24
N THR A 659 -14.02 -2.48 4.37
CA THR A 659 -13.37 -3.47 5.23
C THR A 659 -13.75 -3.28 6.71
N LEU A 660 -13.79 -2.04 7.20
CA LEU A 660 -14.21 -1.73 8.57
C LEU A 660 -15.65 -2.22 8.84
N PHE A 661 -16.61 -1.89 7.97
CA PHE A 661 -18.00 -2.33 8.13
C PHE A 661 -18.15 -3.85 8.03
N HIS A 662 -17.46 -4.49 7.07
CA HIS A 662 -17.47 -5.95 6.96
C HIS A 662 -16.90 -6.65 8.21
N GLN A 663 -15.90 -6.06 8.89
CA GLN A 663 -15.41 -6.56 10.18
C GLN A 663 -16.43 -6.38 11.31
N SER A 664 -17.13 -5.24 11.36
CA SER A 664 -18.15 -5.00 12.40
C SER A 664 -19.36 -5.90 12.26
N ASP A 665 -19.72 -6.28 11.04
CA ASP A 665 -20.87 -7.17 10.79
C ASP A 665 -20.57 -8.61 11.22
N LYS A 666 -19.29 -9.01 11.21
CA LYS A 666 -18.87 -10.39 11.52
C LYS A 666 -18.41 -10.62 12.95
N LEU A 667 -18.09 -9.56 13.70
CA LEU A 667 -17.50 -9.67 15.04
C LEU A 667 -18.30 -8.90 16.08
N PRO A 668 -18.54 -9.49 17.27
CA PRO A 668 -19.12 -8.75 18.40
C PRO A 668 -18.15 -7.67 18.88
N LYS A 669 -18.68 -6.64 19.57
CA LYS A 669 -17.94 -5.41 19.95
C LYS A 669 -16.62 -5.67 20.67
N ASP A 670 -16.59 -6.59 21.64
CA ASP A 670 -15.39 -6.89 22.41
C ASP A 670 -14.29 -7.54 21.54
N LYS A 671 -14.69 -8.39 20.58
CA LYS A 671 -13.76 -9.05 19.64
C LYS A 671 -13.24 -8.08 18.60
N LEU A 672 -14.09 -7.15 18.16
CA LEU A 672 -13.67 -6.08 17.27
C LEU A 672 -12.65 -5.17 17.96
N HIS A 673 -12.85 -4.84 19.24
CA HIS A 673 -11.86 -4.09 20.01
C HIS A 673 -10.52 -4.84 20.15
N GLN A 674 -10.56 -6.14 20.39
CA GLN A 674 -9.36 -6.98 20.39
C GLN A 674 -8.66 -7.00 19.02
N LEU A 675 -9.43 -7.13 17.92
CA LEU A 675 -8.87 -7.12 16.56
C LEU A 675 -8.19 -5.78 16.21
N LEU A 676 -8.81 -4.66 16.57
CA LEU A 676 -8.25 -3.34 16.28
C LEU A 676 -7.00 -3.05 17.12
N ASN A 677 -6.82 -3.72 18.26
CA ASN A 677 -5.60 -3.62 19.07
C ASN A 677 -4.53 -4.65 18.70
N TYR A 678 -4.92 -5.77 18.06
CA TYR A 678 -4.00 -6.81 17.61
C TYR A 678 -2.96 -6.20 16.65
N ASP A 679 -1.69 -6.47 16.93
CA ASP A 679 -0.59 -6.11 16.03
C ASP A 679 -0.01 -7.37 15.41
N PRO A 680 -0.35 -7.70 14.15
CA PRO A 680 0.17 -8.88 13.49
C PRO A 680 1.70 -8.86 13.31
N GLN A 681 2.34 -7.69 13.35
CA GLN A 681 3.80 -7.58 13.31
C GLN A 681 4.46 -7.95 14.65
N ARG A 682 3.67 -8.12 15.72
CA ARG A 682 4.12 -8.60 17.04
C ARG A 682 3.76 -10.04 17.30
N ALA A 683 3.02 -10.69 16.41
CA ALA A 683 2.55 -12.06 16.61
C ALA A 683 3.70 -13.07 16.67
N LEU A 684 4.76 -12.85 15.88
CA LEU A 684 5.86 -13.78 15.72
C LEU A 684 7.23 -13.09 15.83
N SER A 685 8.22 -13.84 16.29
CA SER A 685 9.63 -13.46 16.25
C SER A 685 10.49 -14.66 15.82
N PRO A 686 11.16 -14.62 14.66
CA PRO A 686 12.22 -15.59 14.37
C PRO A 686 13.37 -15.44 15.38
N PHE A 687 14.18 -16.48 15.54
CA PHE A 687 15.41 -16.37 16.35
C PHE A 687 16.43 -15.44 15.68
N VAL A 688 16.51 -15.43 14.33
CA VAL A 688 17.42 -14.59 13.56
C VAL A 688 16.77 -14.17 12.22
N PRO A 689 16.69 -12.87 11.88
CA PRO A 689 16.90 -11.73 12.78
C PRO A 689 15.76 -11.62 13.80
N VAL A 690 16.09 -11.26 15.05
CA VAL A 690 15.09 -11.06 16.10
C VAL A 690 14.17 -9.90 15.75
N ASN A 691 12.87 -10.07 15.98
CA ASN A 691 11.92 -8.96 15.87
C ASN A 691 12.08 -7.98 17.04
N LYS A 692 12.73 -6.85 16.78
CA LYS A 692 13.04 -5.82 17.79
C LYS A 692 11.80 -5.26 18.49
N LYS A 693 10.63 -5.23 17.83
CA LYS A 693 9.38 -4.68 18.39
C LYS A 693 8.83 -5.51 19.55
N VAL A 694 9.23 -6.78 19.64
CA VAL A 694 8.77 -7.74 20.66
C VAL A 694 9.91 -8.31 21.49
N PHE A 695 11.13 -7.76 21.40
CA PHE A 695 12.24 -8.23 22.20
C PHE A 695 12.05 -7.85 23.67
N GLY A 696 11.50 -8.79 24.44
CA GLY A 696 11.26 -8.63 25.87
C GLY A 696 10.55 -9.83 26.47
N LEU A 697 10.68 -9.97 27.80
CA LEU A 697 10.16 -11.10 28.56
C LEU A 697 8.64 -11.27 28.42
N ILE A 698 7.89 -10.17 28.33
CA ILE A 698 6.43 -10.16 28.24
C ILE A 698 5.95 -10.82 26.95
N TYR A 699 6.59 -10.56 25.82
CA TYR A 699 6.18 -11.09 24.52
C TYR A 699 6.74 -12.48 24.27
N LEU A 700 8.04 -12.68 24.53
CA LEU A 700 8.75 -13.91 24.16
C LEU A 700 8.61 -15.03 25.20
N GLY A 701 8.14 -14.69 26.41
CA GLY A 701 8.22 -15.57 27.56
C GLY A 701 9.65 -15.77 28.04
N ASN A 702 9.81 -16.39 29.21
CA ASN A 702 11.11 -16.61 29.83
C ASN A 702 12.03 -17.51 28.98
N LYS A 703 11.50 -18.64 28.50
CA LYS A 703 12.24 -19.61 27.68
C LYS A 703 12.72 -18.99 26.37
N GLY A 704 11.78 -18.41 25.61
CA GLY A 704 12.08 -17.82 24.31
C GLY A 704 13.06 -16.65 24.42
N PHE A 705 12.92 -15.82 25.45
CA PHE A 705 13.85 -14.71 25.70
C PHE A 705 15.28 -15.21 25.97
N ASN A 706 15.45 -16.24 26.80
CA ASN A 706 16.77 -16.79 27.09
C ASN A 706 17.38 -17.50 25.87
N ILE A 707 16.58 -18.23 25.09
CA ILE A 707 17.00 -18.86 23.83
C ILE A 707 17.57 -17.82 22.85
N ILE A 708 16.87 -16.69 22.68
CA ILE A 708 17.35 -15.60 21.81
C ILE A 708 18.66 -15.01 22.35
N LYS A 709 18.80 -14.83 23.67
CA LYS A 709 20.08 -14.36 24.25
C LYS A 709 21.23 -15.34 24.01
N LEU A 710 21.00 -16.64 24.22
CA LEU A 710 22.01 -17.68 23.95
C LEU A 710 22.45 -17.63 22.49
N LYS A 711 21.50 -17.51 21.55
CA LYS A 711 21.81 -17.40 20.11
C LYS A 711 22.59 -16.12 19.78
N ASN A 712 22.23 -14.98 20.39
CA ASN A 712 22.96 -13.72 20.22
C ASN A 712 24.41 -13.78 20.76
N TYR A 713 24.69 -14.67 21.71
CA TYR A 713 26.05 -14.94 22.18
C TYR A 713 26.80 -15.97 21.32
N GLY A 714 26.20 -16.48 20.25
CA GLY A 714 26.82 -17.46 19.36
C GLY A 714 26.81 -18.89 19.89
N LEU A 715 26.00 -19.18 20.92
CA LEU A 715 25.88 -20.54 21.46
C LEU A 715 25.01 -21.44 20.56
N PRO A 716 25.26 -22.76 20.55
CA PRO A 716 24.60 -23.67 19.62
C PRO A 716 23.17 -23.96 20.08
N VAL A 717 22.25 -23.13 19.60
CA VAL A 717 20.82 -23.29 19.79
C VAL A 717 20.20 -23.74 18.45
N PRO A 718 19.39 -24.82 18.43
CA PRO A 718 18.69 -25.25 17.22
C PRO A 718 17.80 -24.12 16.65
N PRO A 719 17.73 -23.96 15.32
CA PRO A 719 16.96 -22.89 14.70
C PRO A 719 15.45 -23.02 15.00
N GLY A 720 14.76 -21.88 15.02
CA GLY A 720 13.35 -21.82 15.41
C GLY A 720 12.78 -20.41 15.40
N PHE A 721 11.56 -20.29 15.88
CA PHE A 721 10.85 -19.03 16.07
C PHE A 721 9.92 -19.09 17.28
N ILE A 722 9.46 -17.91 17.70
CA ILE A 722 8.57 -17.74 18.86
C ILE A 722 7.27 -17.12 18.38
N ILE A 723 6.16 -17.75 18.75
CA ILE A 723 4.82 -17.20 18.71
C ILE A 723 4.62 -16.47 20.04
N THR A 724 4.44 -15.15 19.98
CA THR A 724 4.48 -14.32 21.18
C THR A 724 3.18 -14.38 21.96
N THR A 725 3.19 -13.83 23.18
CA THR A 725 1.97 -13.66 23.99
C THR A 725 0.92 -12.75 23.33
N GLU A 726 1.25 -12.01 22.26
CA GLU A 726 0.27 -11.25 21.47
C GLU A 726 -0.78 -12.17 20.84
N VAL A 727 -0.36 -13.33 20.35
CA VAL A 727 -1.25 -14.34 19.78
C VAL A 727 -2.12 -14.94 20.88
N PHE A 728 -1.58 -15.18 22.07
CA PHE A 728 -2.37 -15.66 23.21
C PHE A 728 -3.51 -14.70 23.59
N ARG A 729 -3.22 -13.39 23.63
CA ARG A 729 -4.22 -12.35 23.96
C ARG A 729 -5.29 -12.21 22.88
N SER A 730 -4.92 -12.41 21.62
CA SER A 730 -5.81 -12.26 20.46
C SER A 730 -6.35 -13.59 19.93
N ARG A 731 -6.11 -14.71 20.63
CA ARG A 731 -6.34 -16.08 20.13
C ARG A 731 -7.78 -16.30 19.69
N GLU A 732 -8.75 -15.81 20.45
CA GLU A 732 -10.17 -15.98 20.11
C GLU A 732 -10.57 -15.26 18.83
N VAL A 733 -9.95 -14.09 18.54
CA VAL A 733 -10.17 -13.36 17.28
C VAL A 733 -9.49 -14.08 16.13
N ILE A 734 -8.22 -14.48 16.31
CA ILE A 734 -7.45 -15.21 15.29
C ILE A 734 -8.15 -16.52 14.93
N GLU A 735 -8.69 -17.23 15.92
CA GLU A 735 -9.42 -18.47 15.67
C GLU A 735 -10.78 -18.19 15.03
N ASN A 736 -11.61 -17.30 15.55
CA ASN A 736 -13.00 -17.19 15.09
C ASN A 736 -13.21 -16.29 13.87
N PHE A 737 -12.22 -15.48 13.48
CA PHE A 737 -12.31 -14.61 12.30
C PHE A 737 -11.47 -15.18 11.13
N PRO A 738 -12.08 -15.73 10.07
CA PRO A 738 -11.34 -16.43 9.01
C PRO A 738 -10.21 -15.62 8.35
N PRO A 739 -10.35 -14.30 8.08
CA PRO A 739 -9.25 -13.50 7.56
C PRO A 739 -8.04 -13.42 8.51
N ALA A 740 -8.28 -13.23 9.83
CA ALA A 740 -7.20 -13.23 10.82
C ALA A 740 -6.53 -14.60 10.91
N ARG A 741 -7.33 -15.68 10.88
CA ARG A 741 -6.83 -17.06 10.86
C ARG A 741 -5.92 -17.29 9.67
N GLN A 742 -6.37 -16.95 8.47
CA GLN A 742 -5.63 -17.15 7.23
C GLN A 742 -4.34 -16.33 7.22
N TYR A 743 -4.40 -15.08 7.71
CA TYR A 743 -3.23 -14.22 7.82
C TYR A 743 -2.17 -14.80 8.78
N PHE A 744 -2.58 -15.23 9.98
CA PHE A 744 -1.69 -15.88 10.94
C PHE A 744 -1.08 -17.16 10.36
N ARG A 745 -1.88 -17.98 9.66
CA ARG A 745 -1.39 -19.18 8.98
C ARG A 745 -0.31 -18.85 7.95
N LYS A 746 -0.55 -17.87 7.07
CA LYS A 746 0.46 -17.44 6.07
C LYS A 746 1.79 -17.04 6.73
N GLN A 747 1.75 -16.37 7.88
CA GLN A 747 2.99 -16.01 8.59
C GLN A 747 3.74 -17.24 9.14
N ILE A 748 3.05 -18.22 9.70
CA ILE A 748 3.66 -19.47 10.16
C ILE A 748 4.29 -20.23 8.99
N TYR A 749 3.57 -20.37 7.86
CA TYR A 749 4.11 -20.98 6.64
C TYR A 749 5.41 -20.29 6.17
N SER A 750 5.45 -18.96 6.20
CA SER A 750 6.66 -18.21 5.82
C SER A 750 7.85 -18.54 6.72
N LEU A 751 7.65 -18.60 8.04
CA LEU A 751 8.73 -18.92 8.98
C LEU A 751 9.19 -20.37 8.88
N ILE A 752 8.27 -21.30 8.60
CA ILE A 752 8.63 -22.70 8.31
C ILE A 752 9.48 -22.76 7.05
N SER A 753 9.10 -22.07 5.97
CA SER A 753 9.90 -22.01 4.75
C SER A 753 11.29 -21.43 4.98
N ASP A 754 11.42 -20.44 5.86
CA ASP A 754 12.73 -19.91 6.23
C ASP A 754 13.55 -20.91 7.08
N LEU A 755 12.91 -21.67 7.98
CA LEU A 755 13.57 -22.78 8.68
C LEU A 755 14.03 -23.87 7.72
N GLU A 756 13.25 -24.22 6.70
CA GLU A 756 13.63 -25.21 5.67
C GLU A 756 14.88 -24.77 4.92
N LYS A 757 14.98 -23.47 4.56
CA LYS A 757 16.17 -22.92 3.89
C LYS A 757 17.42 -22.98 4.77
N VAL A 758 17.28 -22.77 6.08
CA VAL A 758 18.37 -22.78 7.06
C VAL A 758 18.82 -24.21 7.37
N THR A 759 17.88 -25.11 7.63
CA THR A 759 18.13 -26.51 8.03
C THR A 759 18.45 -27.43 6.86
N LYS A 760 18.07 -27.04 5.63
CA LYS A 760 18.10 -27.87 4.43
C LYS A 760 17.19 -29.11 4.51
N LYS A 761 16.25 -29.14 5.45
CA LYS A 761 15.20 -30.15 5.59
C LYS A 761 13.86 -29.56 5.14
N VAL A 762 12.86 -30.40 4.85
CA VAL A 762 11.53 -29.96 4.40
C VAL A 762 10.47 -30.48 5.37
N PHE A 763 9.58 -29.60 5.83
CA PHE A 763 8.53 -29.94 6.78
C PHE A 763 7.45 -30.76 6.10
N GLY A 764 7.36 -32.03 6.48
CA GLY A 764 6.43 -33.00 5.88
C GLY A 764 7.00 -33.84 4.74
N ASP A 765 8.28 -33.74 4.40
CA ASP A 765 8.92 -34.60 3.39
C ASP A 765 9.40 -35.92 4.03
N PRO A 766 8.89 -37.11 3.62
CA PRO A 766 9.37 -38.40 4.11
C PRO A 766 10.84 -38.66 3.79
N LYS A 767 11.41 -38.01 2.78
CA LYS A 767 12.82 -38.17 2.36
C LYS A 767 13.78 -37.17 2.97
N ASN A 768 13.33 -36.13 3.66
CA ASN A 768 14.27 -35.26 4.37
C ASN A 768 13.52 -34.45 5.43
N PRO A 769 12.91 -35.13 6.42
CA PRO A 769 11.91 -34.50 7.25
C PRO A 769 12.52 -33.48 8.20
N LEU A 770 11.94 -32.28 8.19
CA LEU A 770 12.08 -31.35 9.30
C LEU A 770 11.06 -31.73 10.37
N LEU A 771 11.53 -32.04 11.58
CA LEU A 771 10.67 -32.27 12.74
C LEU A 771 10.83 -31.13 13.74
N LEU A 772 9.76 -30.79 14.44
CA LEU A 772 9.70 -29.62 15.32
C LEU A 772 9.35 -30.03 16.76
N SER A 773 9.92 -29.31 17.71
CA SER A 773 9.44 -29.23 19.08
C SER A 773 8.59 -27.97 19.24
N VAL A 774 7.46 -28.10 19.94
CA VAL A 774 6.56 -26.99 20.24
C VAL A 774 6.39 -26.90 21.75
N ARG A 775 6.95 -25.85 22.33
CA ARG A 775 7.14 -25.69 23.78
C ARG A 775 6.48 -24.40 24.27
N SER A 776 5.70 -24.50 25.33
CA SER A 776 5.12 -23.34 26.03
C SER A 776 6.18 -22.53 26.79
N GLY A 777 5.99 -21.21 26.87
CA GLY A 777 6.85 -20.30 27.62
C GLY A 777 6.08 -19.09 28.16
N GLY A 778 5.66 -19.15 29.43
CA GLY A 778 5.14 -17.99 30.15
C GLY A 778 6.22 -16.96 30.50
N ALA A 779 5.82 -15.73 30.81
CA ALA A 779 6.74 -14.72 31.36
C ALA A 779 7.30 -15.16 32.73
N VAL A 780 6.48 -15.84 33.52
CA VAL A 780 6.85 -16.51 34.76
C VAL A 780 6.99 -18.01 34.52
N SER A 781 8.07 -18.60 35.02
CA SER A 781 8.41 -20.02 34.80
C SER A 781 7.46 -20.96 35.55
N GLN A 782 6.82 -21.88 34.83
CA GLN A 782 5.92 -22.93 35.35
C GLN A 782 6.44 -24.33 34.94
N PRO A 783 7.42 -24.91 35.66
CA PRO A 783 8.05 -26.18 35.28
C PRO A 783 7.05 -27.34 35.30
N GLY A 784 6.95 -28.09 34.19
CA GLY A 784 6.10 -29.28 34.07
C GLY A 784 4.60 -29.04 33.93
N MET A 785 4.11 -27.81 34.13
CA MET A 785 2.67 -27.53 34.18
C MET A 785 2.00 -27.40 32.81
N MET A 786 2.76 -27.04 31.79
CA MET A 786 2.27 -26.67 30.47
C MET A 786 2.64 -27.73 29.43
N TYR A 787 1.86 -27.85 28.37
CA TYR A 787 2.11 -28.87 27.35
C TYR A 787 3.39 -28.58 26.56
N THR A 788 4.06 -29.67 26.19
CA THR A 788 5.22 -29.73 25.30
C THR A 788 4.99 -30.86 24.32
N PHE A 789 5.16 -30.58 23.04
CA PHE A 789 5.10 -31.58 21.99
C PHE A 789 6.48 -31.71 21.36
N LEU A 790 6.93 -32.95 21.21
CA LEU A 790 8.14 -33.32 20.50
C LEU A 790 7.76 -34.06 19.21
N ASN A 791 8.66 -34.04 18.23
CA ASN A 791 8.50 -34.74 16.96
C ASN A 791 7.25 -34.33 16.15
N VAL A 792 6.84 -33.06 16.23
CA VAL A 792 5.75 -32.51 15.42
C VAL A 792 6.19 -32.51 13.96
N GLY A 793 5.30 -32.97 13.09
CA GLY A 793 5.52 -33.28 11.69
C GLY A 793 5.54 -34.78 11.40
N LEU A 794 5.55 -35.66 12.40
CA LEU A 794 5.53 -37.11 12.19
C LEU A 794 4.13 -37.62 11.82
N ASN A 795 4.13 -38.53 10.84
CA ASN A 795 3.06 -39.46 10.50
C ASN A 795 3.67 -40.81 10.11
N GLU A 796 2.85 -41.79 9.72
CA GLU A 796 3.34 -43.12 9.35
C GLU A 796 4.32 -43.08 8.17
N GLU A 797 4.00 -42.30 7.12
CA GLU A 797 4.82 -42.20 5.91
C GLU A 797 6.20 -41.61 6.23
N ILE A 798 6.24 -40.56 7.04
CA ILE A 798 7.50 -39.92 7.46
C ILE A 798 8.28 -40.82 8.42
N ALA A 799 7.62 -41.58 9.29
CA ALA A 799 8.29 -42.57 10.14
C ALA A 799 8.95 -43.68 9.29
N ASP A 800 8.27 -44.21 8.27
CA ASP A 800 8.86 -45.17 7.33
C ASP A 800 10.02 -44.56 6.53
N GLY A 801 9.90 -43.29 6.13
CA GLY A 801 10.98 -42.52 5.51
C GLY A 801 12.23 -42.42 6.39
N ILE A 802 12.07 -41.99 7.65
CA ILE A 802 13.17 -41.89 8.63
C ILE A 802 13.80 -43.26 8.88
N ALA A 803 12.99 -44.31 9.02
CA ALA A 803 13.48 -45.68 9.22
C ALA A 803 14.39 -46.12 8.07
N SER A 804 13.99 -45.81 6.83
CA SER A 804 14.74 -46.16 5.63
C SER A 804 16.05 -45.38 5.50
N GLN A 805 16.07 -44.11 5.91
CA GLN A 805 17.24 -43.24 5.75
C GLN A 805 18.29 -43.42 6.82
N THR A 806 17.85 -43.54 8.08
CA THR A 806 18.75 -43.71 9.22
C THR A 806 19.25 -45.14 9.34
N GLY A 807 18.61 -46.10 8.64
CA GLY A 807 18.80 -47.54 8.88
C GLY A 807 18.34 -47.97 10.27
N ASN A 808 17.64 -47.11 11.00
CA ASN A 808 17.25 -47.31 12.39
C ASN A 808 15.72 -47.25 12.53
N SER A 809 15.06 -48.36 12.18
CA SER A 809 13.61 -48.49 12.28
C SER A 809 13.09 -48.28 13.71
N TRP A 810 13.84 -48.72 14.72
CA TRP A 810 13.46 -48.52 16.11
C TRP A 810 13.37 -47.03 16.46
N PHE A 811 14.37 -46.23 16.07
CA PHE A 811 14.39 -44.78 16.30
C PHE A 811 13.17 -44.09 15.67
N ALA A 812 12.87 -44.38 14.41
CA ALA A 812 11.76 -43.74 13.71
C ALA A 812 10.41 -44.00 14.41
N TRP A 813 10.12 -45.26 14.72
CA TRP A 813 8.85 -45.65 15.33
C TRP A 813 8.77 -45.29 16.82
N ASP A 814 9.90 -45.23 17.55
CA ASP A 814 9.96 -44.70 18.93
C ASP A 814 9.54 -43.23 18.98
N ASN A 815 10.00 -42.42 18.02
CA ASN A 815 9.62 -41.01 17.94
C ASN A 815 8.14 -40.84 17.56
N TYR A 816 7.60 -41.69 16.68
CA TYR A 816 6.19 -41.62 16.30
C TYR A 816 5.26 -42.00 17.47
N ARG A 817 5.55 -43.09 18.21
CA ARG A 817 4.75 -43.41 19.41
C ARG A 817 4.78 -42.30 20.45
N ARG A 818 5.91 -41.60 20.60
CA ARG A 818 6.07 -40.49 21.56
C ARG A 818 5.21 -39.30 21.13
N PHE A 819 5.24 -38.97 19.84
CA PHE A 819 4.35 -37.96 19.29
C PHE A 819 2.88 -38.31 19.56
N LEU A 820 2.47 -39.56 19.29
CA LEU A 820 1.10 -40.03 19.55
C LEU A 820 0.73 -39.95 21.03
N GLN A 821 1.65 -40.31 21.94
CA GLN A 821 1.44 -40.19 23.37
C GLN A 821 1.20 -38.73 23.79
N CYS A 822 2.07 -37.78 23.38
CA CYS A 822 1.85 -36.35 23.62
C CYS A 822 0.52 -35.87 23.02
N TYR A 823 0.19 -36.36 21.81
CA TYR A 823 -1.05 -36.02 21.10
C TYR A 823 -2.28 -36.43 21.90
N GLY A 824 -2.41 -37.72 22.26
CA GLY A 824 -3.54 -38.22 23.01
C GLY A 824 -3.67 -37.59 24.40
N MET A 825 -2.55 -37.38 25.10
CA MET A 825 -2.57 -36.69 26.41
C MET A 825 -3.09 -35.25 26.33
N SER A 826 -2.94 -34.58 25.19
CA SER A 826 -3.50 -33.24 24.99
C SER A 826 -5.03 -33.22 24.84
N PHE A 827 -5.63 -34.39 24.62
CA PHE A 827 -7.08 -34.62 24.59
C PHE A 827 -7.58 -35.32 25.87
N ASN A 828 -6.84 -35.21 26.97
CA ASN A 828 -7.16 -35.78 28.28
C ASN A 828 -7.12 -37.32 28.36
N LEU A 829 -6.38 -38.00 27.47
CA LEU A 829 -6.02 -39.40 27.72
C LEU A 829 -4.94 -39.49 28.79
N GLU A 830 -5.05 -40.50 29.66
CA GLU A 830 -4.13 -40.66 30.77
C GLU A 830 -2.84 -41.35 30.32
N ARG A 831 -1.71 -40.93 30.89
CA ARG A 831 -0.42 -41.54 30.59
C ARG A 831 -0.38 -43.03 30.91
N ASN A 832 -1.11 -43.44 31.96
CA ASN A 832 -1.24 -44.83 32.39
C ASN A 832 -1.85 -45.74 31.32
N ASP A 833 -2.71 -45.21 30.44
CA ASP A 833 -3.32 -46.00 29.36
C ASP A 833 -2.27 -46.39 28.31
N PHE A 834 -1.41 -45.44 27.94
CA PHE A 834 -0.26 -45.69 27.08
C PHE A 834 0.77 -46.64 27.74
N ASP A 835 1.08 -46.40 29.01
CA ASP A 835 2.03 -47.24 29.75
C ASP A 835 1.51 -48.69 29.88
N ALA A 836 0.19 -48.89 29.98
CA ALA A 836 -0.41 -50.23 29.96
C ALA A 836 -0.15 -50.97 28.64
N ILE A 837 -0.31 -50.30 27.50
CA ILE A 837 -0.06 -50.90 26.17
C ILE A 837 1.40 -51.35 26.04
N ILE A 838 2.37 -50.48 26.32
CA ILE A 838 3.77 -50.87 26.17
C ILE A 838 4.19 -51.94 27.19
N ASN A 839 3.57 -51.96 28.38
CA ASN A 839 3.77 -53.02 29.38
C ASN A 839 3.21 -54.36 28.92
N GLU A 840 2.04 -54.39 28.27
CA GLU A 840 1.47 -55.60 27.68
C GLU A 840 2.41 -56.18 26.62
N PHE A 841 2.95 -55.34 25.73
CA PHE A 841 3.93 -55.78 24.73
C PHE A 841 5.21 -56.33 25.36
N LYS A 842 5.73 -55.68 26.41
CA LYS A 842 6.88 -56.17 27.18
C LYS A 842 6.61 -57.53 27.81
N GLN A 843 5.44 -57.72 28.42
CA GLN A 843 5.04 -59.01 29.01
C GLN A 843 4.88 -60.10 27.95
N ARG A 844 4.18 -59.80 26.86
CA ARG A 844 3.94 -60.77 25.77
C ARG A 844 5.23 -61.25 25.11
N LEU A 845 6.21 -60.36 24.96
CA LEU A 845 7.50 -60.66 24.35
C LEU A 845 8.58 -61.09 25.37
N SER A 846 8.25 -61.12 26.68
CA SER A 846 9.19 -61.38 27.77
C SER A 846 10.44 -60.47 27.76
N ILE A 847 10.23 -59.20 27.40
CA ILE A 847 11.28 -58.18 27.31
C ILE A 847 11.19 -57.23 28.52
N PRO A 848 12.24 -57.11 29.37
CA PRO A 848 12.22 -56.23 30.54
C PRO A 848 12.29 -54.73 30.20
N TYR A 849 12.99 -54.34 29.13
CA TYR A 849 13.26 -52.93 28.81
C TYR A 849 12.85 -52.53 27.40
N LYS A 850 12.30 -51.32 27.24
CA LYS A 850 11.90 -50.75 25.94
C LYS A 850 13.00 -50.81 24.86
N ARG A 851 14.27 -50.59 25.26
CA ARG A 851 15.42 -50.58 24.35
C ARG A 851 15.70 -51.92 23.66
N GLU A 852 15.08 -53.00 24.14
CA GLU A 852 15.25 -54.35 23.60
C GLU A 852 14.19 -54.73 22.56
N PHE A 853 13.19 -53.87 22.32
CA PHE A 853 12.28 -54.04 21.17
C PHE A 853 13.06 -53.92 19.85
N SER A 854 12.71 -54.75 18.88
CA SER A 854 13.08 -54.55 17.47
C SER A 854 12.31 -53.38 16.85
N GLY A 855 12.78 -52.87 15.71
CA GLY A 855 12.07 -51.80 14.98
C GLY A 855 10.64 -52.19 14.57
N GLN A 856 10.41 -53.44 14.18
CA GLN A 856 9.07 -53.93 13.83
C GLN A 856 8.15 -54.04 15.05
N GLU A 857 8.68 -54.40 16.22
CA GLU A 857 7.90 -54.44 17.45
C GLU A 857 7.55 -53.03 17.92
N MET A 858 8.50 -52.09 17.84
CA MET A 858 8.25 -50.68 18.16
C MET A 858 7.18 -50.07 17.24
N ARG A 859 7.19 -50.43 15.94
CA ARG A 859 6.12 -50.07 15.00
C ARG A 859 4.76 -50.55 15.48
N LYS A 860 4.65 -51.81 15.90
CA LYS A 860 3.38 -52.36 16.41
C LYS A 860 2.89 -51.63 17.67
N VAL A 861 3.81 -51.23 18.56
CA VAL A 861 3.47 -50.41 19.74
C VAL A 861 2.95 -49.03 19.31
N ALA A 862 3.60 -48.38 18.36
CA ALA A 862 3.16 -47.07 17.85
C ALA A 862 1.77 -47.14 17.22
N LEU A 863 1.48 -48.18 16.44
CA LEU A 863 0.16 -48.39 15.85
C LEU A 863 -0.90 -48.70 16.90
N ALA A 864 -0.57 -49.47 17.94
CA ALA A 864 -1.50 -49.69 19.07
C ALA A 864 -1.84 -48.39 19.82
N TYR A 865 -0.87 -47.47 19.98
CA TYR A 865 -1.13 -46.13 20.54
C TYR A 865 -2.08 -45.34 19.63
N LYS A 866 -1.88 -45.44 18.32
CA LYS A 866 -2.72 -44.80 17.31
C LYS A 866 -4.15 -45.30 17.37
N ASP A 867 -4.33 -46.61 17.46
CA ASP A 867 -5.64 -47.25 17.55
C ASP A 867 -6.37 -46.85 18.83
N MET A 868 -5.68 -46.85 19.98
CA MET A 868 -6.27 -46.38 21.25
C MET A 868 -6.78 -44.93 21.17
N ILE A 869 -6.02 -44.03 20.53
CA ILE A 869 -6.45 -42.63 20.35
C ILE A 869 -7.70 -42.56 19.47
N ARG A 870 -7.76 -43.34 18.39
CA ARG A 870 -8.93 -43.40 17.50
C ARG A 870 -10.15 -44.01 18.18
N ASP A 871 -9.96 -45.07 18.97
CA ASP A 871 -11.01 -45.74 19.73
C ASP A 871 -11.62 -44.81 20.80
N ALA A 872 -10.84 -43.84 21.30
CA ALA A 872 -11.32 -42.76 22.16
C ALA A 872 -12.09 -41.64 21.41
N GLY A 873 -12.30 -41.79 20.09
CA GLY A 873 -13.01 -40.82 19.25
C GLY A 873 -12.19 -39.59 18.88
N ILE A 874 -10.85 -39.66 18.97
CA ILE A 874 -9.95 -38.55 18.65
C ILE A 874 -9.36 -38.77 17.25
N ASP A 875 -9.66 -37.85 16.33
CA ASP A 875 -9.08 -37.85 15.00
C ASP A 875 -7.61 -37.41 15.03
N ILE A 876 -6.73 -38.19 14.39
CA ILE A 876 -5.30 -37.87 14.30
C ILE A 876 -5.04 -37.16 12.98
N ILE A 877 -4.56 -35.93 13.06
CA ILE A 877 -4.21 -35.13 11.89
C ILE A 877 -2.89 -35.63 11.28
N GLU A 878 -2.96 -36.13 10.05
CA GLU A 878 -1.80 -36.64 9.29
C GLU A 878 -1.06 -35.55 8.50
N ASP A 879 -1.74 -34.45 8.12
CA ASP A 879 -1.11 -33.31 7.45
C ASP A 879 -0.19 -32.55 8.44
N PRO A 880 1.13 -32.45 8.17
CA PRO A 880 2.08 -31.85 9.10
C PRO A 880 1.77 -30.39 9.47
N PHE A 881 1.24 -29.60 8.53
CA PHE A 881 0.93 -28.20 8.79
C PHE A 881 -0.31 -28.05 9.66
N GLU A 882 -1.41 -28.74 9.35
CA GLU A 882 -2.59 -28.78 10.21
C GLU A 882 -2.27 -29.33 11.59
N GLN A 883 -1.38 -30.33 11.66
CA GLN A 883 -0.87 -30.88 12.91
C GLN A 883 -0.14 -29.81 13.72
N LEU A 884 0.75 -29.02 13.10
CA LEU A 884 1.45 -27.91 13.76
C LEU A 884 0.47 -26.86 14.30
N TYR A 885 -0.56 -26.48 13.53
CA TYR A 885 -1.57 -25.50 14.00
C TYR A 885 -2.36 -26.02 15.19
N LEU A 886 -2.79 -27.28 15.15
CA LEU A 886 -3.47 -27.92 16.28
C LEU A 886 -2.56 -27.93 17.51
N VAL A 887 -1.30 -28.33 17.35
CA VAL A 887 -0.33 -28.36 18.46
C VAL A 887 -0.11 -26.97 19.04
N ILE A 888 0.07 -25.94 18.22
CA ILE A 888 0.19 -24.54 18.69
C ILE A 888 -1.03 -24.15 19.52
N LYS A 889 -2.24 -24.48 19.02
CA LYS A 889 -3.49 -24.22 19.73
C LYS A 889 -3.56 -24.98 21.06
N SER A 890 -3.21 -26.25 21.09
CA SER A 890 -3.18 -27.07 22.32
C SER A 890 -2.18 -26.52 23.33
N VAL A 891 -0.99 -26.07 22.88
CA VAL A 891 0.03 -25.48 23.76
C VAL A 891 -0.43 -24.14 24.33
N LEU A 892 -1.06 -23.27 23.54
CA LEU A 892 -1.67 -22.03 24.03
C LEU A 892 -2.82 -22.33 25.01
N GLY A 893 -3.69 -23.28 24.67
CA GLY A 893 -4.81 -23.72 25.49
C GLY A 893 -4.40 -24.37 26.81
N SER A 894 -3.21 -24.98 26.87
CA SER A 894 -2.69 -25.61 28.10
C SER A 894 -2.51 -24.64 29.27
N TRP A 895 -2.46 -23.32 29.00
CA TRP A 895 -2.53 -22.28 30.03
C TRP A 895 -3.78 -22.40 30.88
N GLU A 896 -4.89 -22.86 30.30
CA GLU A 896 -6.18 -22.99 30.97
C GLU A 896 -6.39 -24.36 31.64
N SER A 897 -5.41 -25.26 31.55
CA SER A 897 -5.48 -26.60 32.16
C SER A 897 -5.61 -26.51 33.68
N SER A 898 -6.26 -27.53 34.27
CA SER A 898 -6.51 -27.61 35.72
C SER A 898 -5.21 -27.50 36.53
N LYS A 899 -4.16 -28.22 36.12
CA LYS A 899 -2.84 -28.19 36.78
C LYS A 899 -2.13 -26.85 36.65
N ALA A 900 -2.17 -26.21 35.48
CA ALA A 900 -1.56 -24.89 35.29
C ALA A 900 -2.27 -23.81 36.12
N LYS A 901 -3.60 -23.84 36.16
CA LYS A 901 -4.41 -22.97 37.03
C LYS A 901 -4.13 -23.19 38.51
N ALA A 902 -4.07 -24.45 38.95
CA ALA A 902 -3.75 -24.79 40.33
C ALA A 902 -2.36 -24.27 40.71
N TYR A 903 -1.35 -24.50 39.86
CA TYR A 903 0.01 -23.98 40.08
C TYR A 903 0.02 -22.46 40.19
N ARG A 904 -0.64 -21.73 39.28
CA ARG A 904 -0.69 -20.26 39.33
C ARG A 904 -1.37 -19.76 40.59
N LYS A 905 -2.46 -20.39 41.02
CA LYS A 905 -3.15 -20.06 42.27
C LYS A 905 -2.25 -20.29 43.49
N ILE A 906 -1.56 -21.43 43.55
CA ILE A 906 -0.63 -21.77 44.64
C ILE A 906 0.54 -20.78 44.71
N MET A 907 1.07 -20.38 43.56
CA MET A 907 2.24 -19.50 43.45
C MET A 907 1.90 -18.00 43.41
N GLY A 908 0.62 -17.60 43.41
CA GLY A 908 0.20 -16.20 43.31
C GLY A 908 0.49 -15.53 41.95
N ILE A 909 0.40 -16.28 40.85
CA ILE A 909 0.66 -15.80 39.48
C ILE A 909 -0.66 -15.38 38.82
N SER A 910 -0.70 -14.19 38.19
CA SER A 910 -1.87 -13.72 37.44
C SER A 910 -2.16 -14.56 36.18
N ASP A 911 -3.45 -14.78 35.90
CA ASP A 911 -3.93 -15.46 34.70
C ASP A 911 -3.74 -14.63 33.41
N ASP A 912 -3.61 -13.29 33.53
CA ASP A 912 -3.57 -12.37 32.39
C ASP A 912 -2.22 -12.31 31.65
N TRP A 913 -1.17 -12.93 32.22
CA TRP A 913 0.15 -12.96 31.58
C TRP A 913 0.13 -13.68 30.23
N GLY A 914 -0.57 -14.82 30.19
CA GLY A 914 -0.57 -15.74 29.06
C GLY A 914 0.75 -16.47 28.83
N THR A 915 0.81 -17.17 27.70
CA THR A 915 1.97 -17.98 27.31
C THR A 915 2.41 -17.69 25.88
N ALA A 916 3.72 -17.68 25.64
CA ALA A 916 4.30 -17.75 24.30
C ALA A 916 4.49 -19.22 23.90
N VAL A 917 4.70 -19.46 22.60
CA VAL A 917 5.03 -20.79 22.06
C VAL A 917 6.35 -20.71 21.32
N THR A 918 7.30 -21.54 21.72
CA THR A 918 8.58 -21.71 21.04
C THR A 918 8.48 -22.89 20.10
N VAL A 919 8.69 -22.66 18.80
CA VAL A 919 8.76 -23.69 17.76
C VAL A 919 10.21 -23.81 17.33
N GLN A 920 10.79 -25.00 17.47
CA GLN A 920 12.23 -25.20 17.29
C GLN A 920 12.51 -26.53 16.60
N GLU A 921 13.53 -26.60 15.75
CA GLU A 921 14.00 -27.85 15.14
C GLU A 921 14.28 -28.92 16.21
N MET A 922 13.82 -30.14 15.96
CA MET A 922 14.15 -31.30 16.80
C MET A 922 15.62 -31.68 16.68
N VAL A 923 16.21 -31.97 17.83
CA VAL A 923 17.50 -32.66 17.96
C VAL A 923 17.32 -33.90 18.83
N PHE A 924 18.05 -34.96 18.55
CA PHE A 924 17.71 -36.31 19.03
C PHE A 924 18.78 -36.91 19.96
N GLY A 925 18.49 -36.96 21.26
CA GLY A 925 19.30 -37.72 22.23
C GLY A 925 19.12 -39.24 22.15
N ASN A 926 18.15 -39.71 21.36
CA ASN A 926 17.82 -41.13 21.14
C ASN A 926 18.25 -41.66 19.76
N LEU A 927 19.09 -40.93 19.02
CA LEU A 927 19.54 -41.32 17.68
C LEU A 927 20.36 -42.63 17.69
N GLY A 928 21.13 -42.85 18.77
CA GLY A 928 21.96 -44.04 18.98
C GLY A 928 22.58 -44.06 20.37
N GLN A 929 23.48 -45.02 20.61
CA GLN A 929 24.10 -45.21 21.94
C GLN A 929 25.08 -44.10 22.35
N GLN A 930 25.59 -43.33 21.38
CA GLN A 930 26.49 -42.20 21.62
C GLN A 930 25.77 -40.84 21.60
N ALA A 931 24.44 -40.85 21.48
CA ALA A 931 23.60 -39.67 21.62
C ALA A 931 23.03 -39.60 23.05
N GLY A 932 22.74 -38.40 23.53
CA GLY A 932 22.18 -38.22 24.85
C GLY A 932 21.54 -36.86 25.08
N SER A 933 20.74 -36.77 26.13
CA SER A 933 20.10 -35.55 26.60
C SER A 933 20.31 -35.40 28.10
N GLY A 934 20.34 -34.16 28.58
CA GLY A 934 20.52 -33.91 29.99
C GLY A 934 20.10 -32.52 30.44
N VAL A 935 20.04 -32.37 31.75
CA VAL A 935 19.78 -31.11 32.44
C VAL A 935 20.86 -30.93 33.50
N PHE A 936 21.50 -29.77 33.51
CA PHE A 936 22.52 -29.47 34.50
C PHE A 936 22.37 -28.06 35.06
N PHE A 937 22.86 -27.90 36.27
CA PHE A 937 23.00 -26.66 37.00
C PHE A 937 24.45 -26.20 36.92
N THR A 938 24.67 -24.90 36.76
CA THR A 938 26.04 -24.34 36.72
C THR A 938 26.70 -24.33 38.09
N HIS A 939 25.91 -24.48 39.16
CA HIS A 939 26.35 -24.56 40.54
C HIS A 939 25.67 -25.74 41.22
N ASN A 940 26.18 -26.15 42.38
CA ASN A 940 25.54 -27.16 43.20
C ASN A 940 24.17 -26.64 43.72
N PRO A 941 23.05 -27.38 43.50
CA PRO A 941 21.73 -26.98 43.96
C PRO A 941 21.40 -27.41 45.40
N ARG A 942 22.15 -28.35 45.99
CA ARG A 942 21.91 -28.89 47.34
C ARG A 942 22.41 -27.97 48.45
N TRP A 943 23.47 -27.19 48.20
CA TRP A 943 23.95 -26.18 49.14
C TRP A 943 24.46 -24.93 48.41
N SER A 944 24.43 -23.79 49.11
CA SER A 944 24.83 -22.48 48.59
C SER A 944 26.35 -22.36 48.41
N GLY A 945 26.94 -23.10 47.47
CA GLY A 945 28.32 -22.93 47.03
C GLY A 945 28.42 -21.84 45.96
N ASP A 946 29.49 -21.05 45.97
CA ASP A 946 29.74 -19.95 45.01
C ASP A 946 30.66 -20.34 43.84
N ILE A 947 31.05 -21.62 43.78
CA ILE A 947 31.95 -22.14 42.75
C ILE A 947 31.13 -22.75 41.62
N LEU A 948 31.42 -22.35 40.39
CA LEU A 948 30.90 -22.99 39.18
C LEU A 948 31.36 -24.45 39.12
N MET A 949 30.41 -25.35 39.27
CA MET A 949 30.61 -26.79 39.25
C MET A 949 29.35 -27.42 38.66
N LEU A 950 29.50 -28.05 37.49
CA LEU A 950 28.35 -28.62 36.78
C LEU A 950 27.77 -29.79 37.56
N TRP A 951 26.47 -29.74 37.81
CA TRP A 951 25.75 -30.72 38.63
C TRP A 951 24.40 -31.03 38.00
N GLY A 952 24.02 -32.29 37.84
CA GLY A 952 22.72 -32.63 37.26
C GLY A 952 22.62 -34.06 36.73
N ASP A 953 21.74 -34.26 35.76
CA ASP A 953 21.38 -35.57 35.24
C ASP A 953 21.48 -35.61 33.71
N PHE A 954 22.00 -36.71 33.16
CA PHE A 954 21.92 -37.01 31.73
C PHE A 954 21.59 -38.49 31.47
N THR A 955 21.19 -38.79 30.25
CA THR A 955 20.88 -40.15 29.80
C THR A 955 21.37 -40.37 28.37
N LEU A 956 21.65 -41.62 28.01
CA LEU A 956 22.07 -42.04 26.67
C LEU A 956 20.95 -42.76 25.96
N GLY A 957 20.81 -42.54 24.65
CA GLY A 957 19.81 -43.21 23.82
C GLY A 957 18.35 -42.88 24.17
N ASN A 958 18.12 -41.76 24.85
CA ASN A 958 16.81 -41.32 25.35
C ASN A 958 16.63 -39.82 25.07
N GLN A 959 15.39 -39.35 25.09
CA GLN A 959 15.08 -37.92 24.89
C GLN A 959 15.08 -37.18 26.23
N GLY A 960 15.21 -35.85 26.18
CA GLY A 960 15.20 -35.02 27.39
C GLY A 960 13.96 -35.21 28.27
N GLU A 961 12.80 -35.52 27.69
CA GLU A 961 11.58 -35.85 28.44
C GLU A 961 11.79 -37.03 29.40
N ASP A 962 12.58 -38.04 29.03
CA ASP A 962 12.83 -39.20 29.88
C ASP A 962 13.61 -38.81 31.15
N VAL A 963 14.48 -37.79 31.06
CA VAL A 963 15.23 -37.24 32.20
C VAL A 963 14.30 -36.50 33.16
N VAL A 964 13.47 -35.60 32.61
CA VAL A 964 12.66 -34.69 33.43
C VAL A 964 11.41 -35.38 33.98
N SER A 965 10.87 -36.39 33.29
CA SER A 965 9.76 -37.23 33.78
C SER A 965 10.19 -38.22 34.87
N GLY A 966 11.49 -38.50 35.01
CA GLY A 966 12.01 -39.42 36.03
C GLY A 966 11.76 -40.89 35.75
N LEU A 967 11.48 -41.28 34.50
CA LEU A 967 11.13 -42.65 34.12
C LEU A 967 12.30 -43.57 33.88
N VAL A 968 13.48 -42.98 33.68
CA VAL A 968 14.73 -43.70 33.46
C VAL A 968 15.71 -43.36 34.57
N ASN A 969 16.60 -44.31 34.85
CA ASN A 969 17.73 -44.03 35.72
C ASN A 969 18.68 -43.05 35.01
N THR A 970 19.07 -42.00 35.72
CA THR A 970 19.92 -40.94 35.18
C THR A 970 21.37 -41.08 35.65
N MET A 971 22.29 -40.66 34.79
CA MET A 971 23.73 -40.63 35.06
C MET A 971 24.16 -39.22 35.50
N PRO A 972 25.16 -39.09 36.39
CA PRO A 972 25.61 -37.80 36.91
C PRO A 972 26.48 -37.03 35.91
N ILE A 973 26.45 -35.70 35.97
CA ILE A 973 27.19 -34.84 35.05
C ILE A 973 28.70 -34.85 35.34
N SER A 974 29.11 -34.90 36.61
CA SER A 974 30.53 -34.87 37.02
C SER A 974 30.91 -36.03 37.94
N ILE A 975 32.21 -36.35 38.00
CA ILE A 975 32.77 -37.37 38.89
C ILE A 975 32.59 -36.96 40.36
N ASN A 976 32.73 -35.66 40.65
CA ASN A 976 32.53 -35.15 42.01
C ASN A 976 31.08 -35.34 42.47
N GLN A 977 30.11 -35.08 41.59
CA GLN A 977 28.70 -35.35 41.88
C GLN A 977 28.44 -36.83 42.17
N GLN A 978 28.97 -37.72 41.33
CA GLN A 978 28.83 -39.18 41.49
C GLN A 978 29.28 -39.66 42.87
N ASN A 979 30.45 -39.20 43.33
CA ASN A 979 31.02 -39.59 44.62
C ASN A 979 30.18 -39.08 45.80
N ILE A 980 29.69 -37.84 45.72
CA ILE A 980 28.91 -37.22 46.81
C ILE A 980 27.49 -37.81 46.89
N GLU A 981 26.86 -38.11 45.75
CA GLU A 981 25.53 -38.71 45.69
C GLU A 981 25.55 -40.24 45.81
N MET A 982 26.73 -40.85 46.00
CA MET A 982 26.92 -42.31 46.06
C MET A 982 26.21 -43.08 44.93
N ARG A 983 26.18 -42.50 43.71
CA ARG A 983 25.46 -43.11 42.59
C ARG A 983 26.13 -44.40 42.13
N GLN A 984 25.36 -45.47 42.05
CA GLN A 984 25.80 -46.78 41.59
C GLN A 984 25.88 -46.85 40.04
N THR A 985 26.80 -46.09 39.44
CA THR A 985 27.07 -46.12 37.99
C THR A 985 28.53 -45.78 37.72
N ASP A 986 29.16 -46.37 36.70
CA ASP A 986 30.53 -46.03 36.29
C ASP A 986 30.57 -44.91 35.23
N ILE A 987 29.41 -44.43 34.78
CA ILE A 987 29.28 -43.52 33.65
C ILE A 987 28.98 -42.10 34.15
N THR A 988 29.85 -41.14 33.80
CA THR A 988 29.61 -39.70 33.99
C THR A 988 29.82 -38.94 32.69
N LEU A 989 29.18 -37.78 32.53
CA LEU A 989 29.37 -36.97 31.31
C LEU A 989 30.83 -36.49 31.20
N GLU A 990 31.43 -36.12 32.33
CA GLU A 990 32.83 -35.71 32.45
C GLU A 990 33.82 -36.78 31.98
N SER A 991 33.61 -38.06 32.33
CA SER A 991 34.53 -39.14 31.96
C SER A 991 34.25 -39.74 30.58
N HIS A 992 32.98 -39.91 30.20
CA HIS A 992 32.60 -40.60 28.96
C HIS A 992 32.47 -39.66 27.75
N PHE A 993 32.16 -38.39 27.97
CA PHE A 993 32.03 -37.38 26.91
C PHE A 993 32.79 -36.09 27.26
N PRO A 994 34.14 -36.16 27.44
CA PRO A 994 34.93 -35.06 27.98
C PRO A 994 34.88 -33.79 27.13
N LEU A 995 34.73 -33.92 25.80
CA LEU A 995 34.59 -32.77 24.89
C LEU A 995 33.26 -32.03 25.11
N ILE A 996 32.17 -32.79 25.28
CA ILE A 996 30.83 -32.26 25.57
C ILE A 996 30.83 -31.57 26.93
N PHE A 997 31.32 -32.25 27.97
CA PHE A 997 31.42 -31.69 29.31
C PHE A 997 32.24 -30.40 29.36
N LYS A 998 33.41 -30.38 28.69
CA LYS A 998 34.25 -29.19 28.61
C LYS A 998 33.53 -28.03 27.92
N ALA A 999 32.86 -28.27 26.80
CA ALA A 999 32.09 -27.23 26.10
C ALA A 999 30.98 -26.65 26.99
N LEU A 1000 30.21 -27.49 27.68
CA LEU A 1000 29.17 -27.04 28.61
C LEU A 1000 29.76 -26.22 29.77
N LYS A 1001 30.92 -26.61 30.30
CA LYS A 1001 31.61 -25.89 31.38
C LYS A 1001 32.12 -24.53 30.92
N ASP A 1002 32.71 -24.47 29.74
CA ASP A 1002 33.22 -23.24 29.14
C ASP A 1002 32.08 -22.25 28.84
N TRP A 1003 30.98 -22.71 28.25
CA TRP A 1003 29.80 -21.87 28.01
C TRP A 1003 29.12 -21.42 29.30
N SER A 1004 29.04 -22.29 30.31
CA SER A 1004 28.53 -21.92 31.63
C SER A 1004 29.37 -20.82 32.29
N SER A 1005 30.70 -20.93 32.17
CA SER A 1005 31.65 -19.93 32.66
C SER A 1005 31.48 -18.60 31.92
N GLU A 1006 31.31 -18.64 30.60
CA GLU A 1006 31.01 -17.45 29.82
C GLU A 1006 29.69 -16.79 30.25
N LEU A 1007 28.60 -17.56 30.37
CA LEU A 1007 27.29 -17.02 30.77
C LEU A 1007 27.33 -16.37 32.15
N VAL A 1008 27.86 -17.08 33.15
CA VAL A 1008 27.87 -16.59 34.55
C VAL A 1008 28.89 -15.48 34.74
N TYR A 1009 30.17 -15.73 34.43
CA TYR A 1009 31.24 -14.82 34.80
C TYR A 1009 31.47 -13.68 33.80
N LYS A 1010 31.21 -13.89 32.50
CA LYS A 1010 31.46 -12.86 31.48
C LYS A 1010 30.19 -12.11 31.08
N LYS A 1011 29.04 -12.78 31.01
CA LYS A 1011 27.76 -12.17 30.63
C LYS A 1011 26.90 -11.76 31.84
N GLY A 1012 27.35 -12.06 33.06
CA GLY A 1012 26.69 -11.64 34.30
C GLY A 1012 25.36 -12.34 34.56
N TRP A 1013 25.16 -13.55 34.02
CA TRP A 1013 23.97 -14.33 34.35
C TRP A 1013 24.09 -14.86 35.78
N SER A 1014 22.96 -14.95 36.47
CA SER A 1014 22.87 -15.71 37.73
C SER A 1014 23.22 -17.18 37.48
N PRO A 1015 23.47 -18.00 38.51
CA PRO A 1015 23.55 -19.46 38.33
C PRO A 1015 22.36 -20.00 37.52
N GLN A 1016 22.64 -20.88 36.56
CA GLN A 1016 21.66 -21.33 35.55
C GLN A 1016 21.38 -22.82 35.66
N GLU A 1017 20.14 -23.19 35.35
CA GLU A 1017 19.71 -24.53 34.95
C GLU A 1017 19.61 -24.55 33.42
N ILE A 1018 20.28 -25.51 32.79
CA ILE A 1018 20.42 -25.61 31.33
C ILE A 1018 20.02 -27.00 30.87
N GLU A 1019 19.15 -27.06 29.87
CA GLU A 1019 18.80 -28.28 29.14
C GLU A 1019 19.66 -28.38 27.88
N PHE A 1020 20.24 -29.55 27.63
CA PHE A 1020 21.09 -29.80 26.47
C PHE A 1020 20.81 -31.16 25.84
N THR A 1021 21.24 -31.33 24.58
CA THR A 1021 21.19 -32.59 23.85
C THR A 1021 22.38 -32.67 22.91
N PHE A 1022 22.95 -33.87 22.76
CA PHE A 1022 24.00 -34.15 21.80
C PHE A 1022 23.63 -35.38 20.96
N GLU A 1023 23.78 -35.29 19.64
CA GLU A 1023 23.48 -36.39 18.72
C GLU A 1023 24.70 -37.31 18.48
N SER A 1024 25.89 -36.82 18.83
CA SER A 1024 27.15 -37.56 18.81
C SER A 1024 28.13 -37.03 19.87
N PRO A 1025 29.28 -37.68 20.10
CA PRO A 1025 30.33 -37.17 20.99
C PRO A 1025 30.99 -35.85 20.51
N SER A 1026 30.63 -35.33 19.33
CA SER A 1026 31.17 -34.10 18.74
C SER A 1026 30.50 -32.85 19.32
N ILE A 1027 31.29 -31.80 19.56
CA ILE A 1027 30.79 -30.48 19.99
C ILE A 1027 29.88 -29.84 18.93
N LYS A 1028 30.04 -30.17 17.64
CA LYS A 1028 29.21 -29.63 16.56
C LYS A 1028 27.76 -30.11 16.65
N ASP A 1029 27.55 -31.27 17.27
CA ASP A 1029 26.24 -31.91 17.40
C ASP A 1029 25.69 -31.70 18.82
N LEU A 1030 26.27 -30.77 19.60
CA LEU A 1030 25.85 -30.39 20.94
C LEU A 1030 25.00 -29.12 20.88
N TYR A 1031 23.81 -29.20 21.47
CA TYR A 1031 22.80 -28.15 21.42
C TYR A 1031 22.31 -27.76 22.82
N LEU A 1032 22.20 -26.46 23.06
CA LEU A 1032 21.50 -25.89 24.21
C LEU A 1032 20.04 -25.66 23.83
N LEU A 1033 19.13 -26.26 24.59
CA LEU A 1033 17.69 -26.22 24.31
C LEU A 1033 16.97 -25.17 25.15
N GLN A 1034 17.43 -24.95 26.37
CA GLN A 1034 16.82 -24.01 27.31
C GLN A 1034 17.84 -23.58 28.36
N ALA A 1035 17.71 -22.35 28.86
CA ALA A 1035 18.38 -21.88 30.06
C ALA A 1035 17.42 -21.07 30.93
N ARG A 1036 17.53 -21.19 32.26
CA ARG A 1036 16.78 -20.40 33.23
C ARG A 1036 17.55 -20.24 34.54
N ASP A 1037 17.21 -19.23 35.32
CA ASP A 1037 17.82 -19.01 36.64
C ASP A 1037 17.55 -20.20 37.59
N MET A 1038 18.57 -20.58 38.35
CA MET A 1038 18.46 -21.59 39.40
C MET A 1038 17.65 -21.08 40.59
N THR A 1039 16.67 -21.85 41.04
CA THR A 1039 15.85 -21.52 42.22
C THR A 1039 16.37 -22.13 43.53
N MET A 1040 17.40 -22.97 43.49
CA MET A 1040 17.85 -23.85 44.60
C MET A 1040 19.06 -23.32 45.38
N ARG A 1041 18.98 -22.14 46.01
CA ARG A 1041 20.13 -21.55 46.76
C ARG A 1041 19.82 -20.97 48.15
N GLU A 1042 18.61 -21.09 48.68
CA GLU A 1042 18.29 -20.54 50.00
C GLU A 1042 19.01 -21.32 51.13
N ARG A 1043 19.77 -20.62 51.99
CA ARG A 1043 20.31 -21.18 53.24
C ARG A 1043 19.17 -21.29 54.26
N LYS A 1044 18.57 -22.47 54.40
CA LYS A 1044 17.66 -22.78 55.52
C LYS A 1044 18.38 -23.55 56.60
N LYS A 1045 17.98 -23.38 57.85
CA LYS A 1045 18.36 -24.28 58.94
C LYS A 1045 17.84 -25.68 58.59
N VAL A 1046 18.72 -26.67 58.58
CA VAL A 1046 18.37 -28.04 58.18
C VAL A 1046 18.38 -28.92 59.42
N LEU A 1047 17.35 -29.73 59.57
CA LEU A 1047 17.29 -30.75 60.61
C LEU A 1047 18.10 -31.98 60.17
N THR A 1048 18.75 -32.67 61.11
CA THR A 1048 19.50 -33.91 60.84
C THR A 1048 19.02 -35.03 61.77
N PHE A 1049 19.13 -36.27 61.33
CA PHE A 1049 18.85 -37.40 62.22
C PHE A 1049 19.91 -37.50 63.31
N ASP A 1050 19.47 -37.84 64.53
CA ASP A 1050 20.39 -38.05 65.64
C ASP A 1050 21.16 -39.37 65.46
N PRO A 1051 22.48 -39.35 65.22
CA PRO A 1051 23.25 -40.55 64.92
C PRO A 1051 23.16 -41.62 66.01
N ALA A 1052 22.94 -41.22 67.27
CA ALA A 1052 22.79 -42.14 68.40
C ALA A 1052 21.48 -42.94 68.37
N LYS A 1053 20.50 -42.55 67.53
CA LYS A 1053 19.19 -43.19 67.37
C LYS A 1053 19.01 -43.86 66.00
N ILE A 1054 20.07 -43.94 65.20
CA ILE A 1054 20.09 -44.67 63.94
C ILE A 1054 20.47 -46.12 64.24
N SER A 1055 19.62 -47.07 63.83
CA SER A 1055 19.86 -48.52 63.88
C SER A 1055 19.78 -49.07 62.46
N GLU A 1056 20.70 -49.98 62.10
CA GLU A 1056 20.70 -50.64 60.79
C GLU A 1056 19.38 -51.39 60.51
N ASP A 1057 18.71 -51.91 61.54
CA ASP A 1057 17.44 -52.64 61.40
C ASP A 1057 16.28 -51.76 60.92
N LYS A 1058 16.38 -50.43 61.09
CA LYS A 1058 15.37 -49.47 60.64
C LYS A 1058 15.68 -48.88 59.26
N TYR A 1059 16.83 -49.18 58.67
CA TYR A 1059 17.20 -48.61 57.37
C TYR A 1059 16.40 -49.26 56.25
N LEU A 1060 15.68 -48.45 55.46
CA LEU A 1060 14.83 -48.93 54.37
C LEU A 1060 15.51 -48.83 53.00
N GLY A 1061 16.39 -47.84 52.83
CA GLY A 1061 17.10 -47.61 51.58
C GLY A 1061 17.65 -46.18 51.46
N HIS A 1062 18.19 -45.89 50.28
CA HIS A 1062 18.74 -44.58 49.93
C HIS A 1062 18.18 -44.11 48.59
N GLY A 1063 17.89 -42.82 48.50
CA GLY A 1063 17.58 -42.13 47.24
C GLY A 1063 18.44 -40.87 47.10
N ILE A 1064 18.06 -40.00 46.16
CA ILE A 1064 18.69 -38.71 45.92
C ILE A 1064 17.98 -37.65 46.77
N GLY A 1065 18.68 -37.05 47.72
CA GLY A 1065 18.19 -35.90 48.49
C GLY A 1065 18.09 -34.64 47.62
N VAL A 1066 16.89 -34.06 47.54
CA VAL A 1066 16.58 -32.89 46.69
C VAL A 1066 16.47 -31.61 47.51
N SER A 1067 15.66 -31.63 48.57
CA SER A 1067 15.35 -30.44 49.37
C SER A 1067 14.91 -30.81 50.78
N GLY A 1068 15.17 -29.93 51.75
CA GLY A 1068 14.84 -30.17 53.16
C GLY A 1068 15.91 -30.95 53.92
N GLY A 1069 15.58 -31.39 55.13
CA GLY A 1069 16.45 -32.18 56.00
C GLY A 1069 15.72 -33.40 56.55
N ALA A 1070 16.21 -33.95 57.66
CA ALA A 1070 15.54 -35.01 58.39
C ALA A 1070 14.10 -34.62 58.78
N MET A 1071 13.14 -35.44 58.36
CA MET A 1071 11.71 -35.33 58.65
C MET A 1071 11.18 -36.71 59.01
N ASN A 1072 10.25 -36.77 59.96
CA ASN A 1072 9.49 -37.97 60.28
C ASN A 1072 7.98 -37.66 60.24
N GLY A 1073 7.19 -38.61 59.78
CA GLY A 1073 5.78 -38.38 59.49
C GLY A 1073 5.03 -39.64 59.08
N ARG A 1074 3.74 -39.48 58.77
CA ARG A 1074 2.88 -40.56 58.29
C ARG A 1074 2.91 -40.67 56.77
N VAL A 1075 2.89 -41.91 56.26
CA VAL A 1075 2.78 -42.24 54.85
C VAL A 1075 1.38 -41.90 54.33
N VAL A 1076 1.30 -41.18 53.21
CA VAL A 1076 0.06 -40.87 52.50
C VAL A 1076 0.22 -41.07 50.99
N PHE A 1077 -0.88 -41.38 50.30
CA PHE A 1077 -0.91 -41.62 48.85
C PHE A 1077 -1.94 -40.75 48.11
N SER A 1078 -2.86 -40.03 48.77
CA SER A 1078 -3.90 -39.26 48.08
C SER A 1078 -4.32 -37.99 48.84
N LEU A 1079 -4.90 -37.01 48.13
CA LEU A 1079 -5.48 -35.81 48.75
C LEU A 1079 -6.49 -36.14 49.86
N ASP A 1080 -7.39 -37.10 49.62
CA ASP A 1080 -8.39 -37.52 50.61
C ASP A 1080 -7.76 -38.01 51.92
N GLU A 1081 -6.62 -38.72 51.82
CA GLU A 1081 -5.87 -39.17 52.99
C GLU A 1081 -5.16 -38.02 53.69
N ILE A 1082 -4.58 -37.10 52.92
CA ILE A 1082 -3.94 -35.90 53.45
C ILE A 1082 -4.98 -35.11 54.25
N ASP A 1083 -6.13 -34.81 53.68
CA ASP A 1083 -7.21 -34.08 54.34
C ASP A 1083 -7.74 -34.81 55.59
N LYS A 1084 -7.86 -36.14 55.53
CA LYS A 1084 -8.24 -36.96 56.68
C LYS A 1084 -7.22 -36.86 57.81
N TRP A 1085 -5.94 -37.05 57.52
CA TRP A 1085 -4.89 -37.03 58.54
C TRP A 1085 -4.62 -35.63 59.07
N ARG A 1086 -4.73 -34.58 58.25
CA ARG A 1086 -4.66 -33.18 58.71
C ARG A 1086 -5.76 -32.84 59.74
N LYS A 1087 -6.94 -33.46 59.63
CA LYS A 1087 -8.02 -33.30 60.63
C LYS A 1087 -7.77 -34.09 61.91
N LEU A 1088 -7.26 -35.32 61.79
CA LEU A 1088 -7.02 -36.21 62.94
C LEU A 1088 -5.77 -35.82 63.74
N GLU A 1089 -4.68 -35.50 63.05
CA GLU A 1089 -3.36 -35.20 63.63
C GLU A 1089 -2.74 -33.96 62.95
N PRO A 1090 -3.22 -32.75 63.26
CA PRO A 1090 -2.83 -31.52 62.54
C PRO A 1090 -1.34 -31.16 62.68
N LYS A 1091 -0.65 -31.72 63.68
CA LYS A 1091 0.78 -31.45 63.94
C LYS A 1091 1.72 -32.51 63.36
N THR A 1092 1.20 -33.64 62.87
CA THR A 1092 2.02 -34.72 62.33
C THR A 1092 2.38 -34.41 60.88
N HIS A 1093 3.65 -34.55 60.51
CA HIS A 1093 4.05 -34.37 59.12
C HIS A 1093 3.49 -35.49 58.25
N LEU A 1094 3.13 -35.18 57.01
CA LEU A 1094 2.62 -36.14 56.04
C LEU A 1094 3.61 -36.30 54.89
N ILE A 1095 4.02 -37.53 54.62
CA ILE A 1095 5.04 -37.88 53.62
C ILE A 1095 4.34 -38.61 52.47
N LEU A 1096 4.27 -37.95 51.32
CA LEU A 1096 3.64 -38.48 50.11
C LEU A 1096 4.55 -39.51 49.45
N LEU A 1097 4.05 -40.74 49.27
CA LEU A 1097 4.75 -41.79 48.55
C LEU A 1097 4.17 -41.98 47.15
N ARG A 1098 5.07 -42.10 46.17
CA ARG A 1098 4.76 -42.21 44.74
C ARG A 1098 5.77 -43.13 44.04
N ALA A 1099 5.35 -43.85 43.00
CA ALA A 1099 6.28 -44.59 42.13
C ALA A 1099 7.16 -43.60 41.35
N ASP A 1100 6.51 -42.67 40.67
CA ASP A 1100 7.03 -41.49 40.02
C ASP A 1100 6.05 -40.35 40.26
N THR A 1101 6.52 -39.11 40.16
CA THR A 1101 5.67 -37.94 40.40
C THR A 1101 5.49 -37.19 39.10
N VAL A 1102 4.24 -37.07 38.70
CA VAL A 1102 3.85 -36.35 37.49
C VAL A 1102 3.39 -34.95 37.87
N PRO A 1103 3.45 -33.97 36.95
CA PRO A 1103 2.92 -32.63 37.21
C PRO A 1103 1.46 -32.57 37.68
N ASP A 1104 0.70 -33.64 37.45
CA ASP A 1104 -0.69 -33.77 37.86
C ASP A 1104 -0.83 -33.92 39.41
N ASP A 1105 0.22 -34.35 40.11
CA ASP A 1105 0.26 -34.47 41.59
C ASP A 1105 0.49 -33.13 42.32
N ILE A 1106 0.43 -31.98 41.64
CA ILE A 1106 0.80 -30.67 42.23
C ILE A 1106 -0.01 -30.32 43.50
N GLN A 1107 -1.27 -30.74 43.56
CA GLN A 1107 -2.14 -30.49 44.71
C GLN A 1107 -1.75 -31.36 45.91
N GLU A 1108 -1.49 -32.64 45.67
CA GLU A 1108 -1.00 -33.61 46.66
C GLU A 1108 0.33 -33.17 47.25
N ILE A 1109 1.29 -32.79 46.39
CA ILE A 1109 2.62 -32.32 46.80
C ILE A 1109 2.50 -31.03 47.61
N TYR A 1110 1.61 -30.11 47.22
CA TYR A 1110 1.37 -28.89 47.99
C TYR A 1110 0.78 -29.17 49.38
N ALA A 1111 -0.11 -30.17 49.48
CA ALA A 1111 -0.80 -30.52 50.72
C ALA A 1111 0.05 -31.38 51.68
N SER A 1112 1.04 -32.14 51.18
CA SER A 1112 1.99 -32.92 51.99
C SER A 1112 3.14 -32.07 52.56
N ASP A 1113 3.91 -32.59 53.52
CA ASP A 1113 5.12 -31.94 54.05
C ASP A 1113 6.41 -32.52 53.45
N GLY A 1114 6.37 -33.82 53.15
CA GLY A 1114 7.44 -34.56 52.51
C GLY A 1114 6.99 -35.27 51.24
N LEU A 1115 7.96 -35.60 50.39
CA LEU A 1115 7.80 -36.39 49.17
C LEU A 1115 8.91 -37.46 49.10
N LEU A 1116 8.51 -38.70 48.85
CA LEU A 1116 9.41 -39.82 48.60
C LEU A 1116 8.98 -40.56 47.33
N THR A 1117 9.89 -40.71 46.36
CA THR A 1117 9.59 -41.38 45.08
C THR A 1117 10.51 -42.56 44.81
N ALA A 1118 9.98 -43.60 44.15
CA ALA A 1118 10.78 -44.77 43.76
C ALA A 1118 11.73 -44.45 42.61
N ARG A 1119 11.29 -43.62 41.67
CA ARG A 1119 12.05 -43.20 40.48
C ARG A 1119 12.21 -41.69 40.43
N GLY A 1120 13.13 -41.23 39.59
CA GLY A 1120 13.39 -39.82 39.34
C GLY A 1120 14.80 -39.36 39.76
N GLY A 1121 15.33 -38.40 39.01
CA GLY A 1121 16.59 -37.72 39.30
C GLY A 1121 16.40 -36.37 40.00
N LEU A 1122 17.51 -35.71 40.31
CA LEU A 1122 17.57 -34.38 40.91
C LEU A 1122 16.86 -33.30 40.06
N THR A 1123 16.86 -33.50 38.75
CA THR A 1123 16.27 -32.58 37.75
C THR A 1123 14.84 -32.98 37.32
N SER A 1124 14.24 -33.99 37.97
CA SER A 1124 12.86 -34.40 37.68
C SER A 1124 11.84 -33.30 38.02
N HIS A 1125 10.69 -33.30 37.35
CA HIS A 1125 9.61 -32.34 37.61
C HIS A 1125 9.22 -32.30 39.09
N ALA A 1126 9.14 -33.47 39.71
CA ALA A 1126 8.89 -33.67 41.13
C ALA A 1126 9.88 -32.94 42.02
N ALA A 1127 11.17 -33.17 41.77
CA ALA A 1127 12.26 -32.59 42.53
C ALA A 1127 12.22 -31.05 42.45
N VAL A 1128 12.03 -30.51 41.25
CA VAL A 1128 11.96 -29.06 41.01
C VAL A 1128 10.72 -28.44 41.68
N VAL A 1129 9.56 -29.10 41.60
CA VAL A 1129 8.31 -28.63 42.21
C VAL A 1129 8.38 -28.69 43.74
N ALA A 1130 8.78 -29.83 44.30
CA ALA A 1130 8.89 -30.03 45.75
C ALA A 1130 9.85 -29.02 46.38
N HIS A 1131 11.00 -28.77 45.73
CA HIS A 1131 11.93 -27.73 46.17
C HIS A 1131 11.29 -26.34 46.15
N ARG A 1132 10.61 -25.95 45.06
CA ARG A 1132 9.96 -24.63 44.96
C ARG A 1132 8.86 -24.43 46.01
N LEU A 1133 8.17 -25.50 46.39
CA LEU A 1133 7.17 -25.50 47.44
C LEU A 1133 7.76 -25.67 48.85
N GLY A 1134 9.08 -25.79 48.97
CA GLY A 1134 9.77 -25.92 50.25
C GLY A 1134 9.52 -27.24 50.99
N LYS A 1135 9.24 -28.33 50.26
CA LYS A 1135 8.95 -29.66 50.82
C LYS A 1135 10.24 -30.45 51.06
N THR A 1136 10.24 -31.34 52.05
CA THR A 1136 11.33 -32.31 52.24
C THR A 1136 11.21 -33.40 51.19
N CYS A 1137 12.22 -33.61 50.35
CA CYS A 1137 12.08 -34.44 49.16
C CYS A 1137 13.28 -35.38 48.96
N VAL A 1138 12.97 -36.66 48.80
CA VAL A 1138 13.90 -37.72 48.37
C VAL A 1138 13.33 -38.39 47.13
N VAL A 1139 14.12 -38.51 46.07
CA VAL A 1139 13.68 -39.13 44.81
C VAL A 1139 14.56 -40.29 44.40
N GLY A 1140 14.05 -41.22 43.58
CA GLY A 1140 14.86 -42.31 43.04
C GLY A 1140 15.30 -43.35 44.08
N CYS A 1141 14.47 -43.61 45.09
CA CYS A 1141 14.72 -44.68 46.06
C CYS A 1141 14.40 -46.05 45.41
N VAL A 1142 15.42 -46.70 44.85
CA VAL A 1142 15.27 -47.92 44.03
C VAL A 1142 14.62 -49.09 44.79
N ASP A 1143 14.79 -49.12 46.10
CA ASP A 1143 14.21 -50.14 46.99
C ASP A 1143 12.69 -49.99 47.19
N LEU A 1144 12.11 -48.84 46.84
CA LEU A 1144 10.69 -48.54 47.00
C LEU A 1144 9.87 -49.09 45.81
N VAL A 1145 8.91 -49.96 46.10
CA VAL A 1145 7.84 -50.33 45.18
C VAL A 1145 6.52 -49.78 45.72
N CYS A 1146 6.00 -48.74 45.05
CA CYS A 1146 4.78 -48.06 45.44
C CYS A 1146 3.57 -48.58 44.65
N ASN A 1147 2.42 -48.74 45.31
CA ASN A 1147 1.14 -49.01 44.67
C ASN A 1147 0.09 -48.02 45.20
N GLU A 1148 -0.11 -46.92 44.47
CA GLU A 1148 -1.01 -45.83 44.86
C GLU A 1148 -2.46 -46.30 44.94
N LYS A 1149 -2.90 -47.17 44.00
CA LYS A 1149 -4.27 -47.69 43.97
C LYS A 1149 -4.60 -48.54 45.20
N LYS A 1150 -3.64 -49.35 45.66
CA LYS A 1150 -3.78 -50.18 46.86
C LYS A 1150 -3.41 -49.45 48.14
N LYS A 1151 -2.83 -48.26 48.07
CA LYS A 1151 -2.37 -47.45 49.21
C LYS A 1151 -1.36 -48.19 50.08
N THR A 1152 -0.45 -48.89 49.42
CA THR A 1152 0.60 -49.72 50.04
C THR A 1152 1.93 -49.50 49.33
N CYS A 1153 3.03 -49.59 50.06
CA CYS A 1153 4.36 -49.66 49.48
C CYS A 1153 5.19 -50.80 50.10
N LEU A 1154 6.23 -51.20 49.39
CA LEU A 1154 7.16 -52.24 49.79
C LEU A 1154 8.59 -51.70 49.68
N PHE A 1155 9.35 -51.82 50.77
CA PHE A 1155 10.79 -51.60 50.80
C PHE A 1155 11.46 -52.94 51.05
N ASN A 1156 12.04 -53.55 50.01
CA ASN A 1156 12.59 -54.90 50.08
C ASN A 1156 11.60 -55.94 50.66
N LYS A 1157 11.70 -56.29 51.96
CA LYS A 1157 10.78 -57.22 52.66
C LYS A 1157 9.75 -56.53 53.56
N ILE A 1158 9.84 -55.21 53.78
CA ILE A 1158 9.02 -54.45 54.72
C ILE A 1158 7.88 -53.78 53.95
N SER A 1159 6.63 -54.09 54.29
CA SER A 1159 5.46 -53.46 53.69
C SER A 1159 4.88 -52.39 54.61
N LEU A 1160 4.64 -51.20 54.06
CA LEU A 1160 3.99 -50.08 54.72
C LEU A 1160 2.67 -49.75 54.04
N THR A 1161 1.74 -49.23 54.82
CA THR A 1161 0.39 -48.84 54.43
C THR A 1161 0.12 -47.39 54.78
N ALA A 1162 -0.97 -46.83 54.26
CA ALA A 1162 -1.35 -45.45 54.56
C ALA A 1162 -1.52 -45.24 56.08
N GLY A 1163 -0.79 -44.25 56.61
CA GLY A 1163 -0.75 -43.91 58.02
C GLY A 1163 0.49 -44.40 58.76
N ASP A 1164 1.25 -45.38 58.24
CA ASP A 1164 2.45 -45.86 58.92
C ASP A 1164 3.53 -44.78 59.02
N TYR A 1165 4.40 -44.85 60.03
CA TYR A 1165 5.46 -43.87 60.24
C TYR A 1165 6.68 -44.17 59.37
N ILE A 1166 7.22 -43.12 58.76
CA ILE A 1166 8.46 -43.16 57.98
C ILE A 1166 9.29 -41.91 58.29
N SER A 1167 10.61 -42.05 58.20
CA SER A 1167 11.55 -40.95 58.35
C SER A 1167 12.40 -40.82 57.08
N ILE A 1168 12.50 -39.60 56.53
CA ILE A 1168 13.29 -39.30 55.32
C ILE A 1168 14.26 -38.14 55.60
N ASP A 1169 15.45 -38.20 55.00
CA ASP A 1169 16.38 -37.06 54.97
C ASP A 1169 16.43 -36.46 53.58
N GLY A 1170 15.79 -35.29 53.40
CA GLY A 1170 15.78 -34.59 52.11
C GLY A 1170 17.13 -34.01 51.68
N ARG A 1171 18.13 -34.00 52.58
CA ARG A 1171 19.50 -33.61 52.26
C ARG A 1171 20.32 -34.84 51.92
N GLU A 1172 20.45 -35.82 52.82
CA GLU A 1172 21.32 -36.98 52.60
C GLU A 1172 20.70 -38.03 51.67
N GLY A 1173 19.37 -38.14 51.59
CA GLY A 1173 18.66 -39.13 50.78
C GLY A 1173 18.32 -40.43 51.52
N SER A 1174 18.66 -40.54 52.81
CA SER A 1174 18.42 -41.73 53.62
C SER A 1174 16.94 -41.89 54.01
N VAL A 1175 16.44 -43.12 53.99
CA VAL A 1175 15.06 -43.48 54.34
C VAL A 1175 15.06 -44.53 55.45
N TYR A 1176 14.28 -44.30 56.49
CA TYR A 1176 14.17 -45.18 57.66
C TYR A 1176 12.72 -45.51 57.99
N HIS A 1177 12.52 -46.73 58.49
CA HIS A 1177 11.28 -47.21 59.07
C HIS A 1177 11.02 -46.52 60.41
N ASP A 1178 9.76 -46.15 60.67
CA ASP A 1178 9.30 -45.60 61.94
C ASP A 1178 9.93 -44.22 62.27
N LEU A 1179 9.64 -43.66 63.44
CA LEU A 1179 10.09 -42.34 63.88
C LEU A 1179 11.56 -42.37 64.33
N ILE A 1180 12.44 -41.68 63.60
CA ILE A 1180 13.82 -41.42 64.01
C ILE A 1180 13.88 -40.06 64.72
N GLY A 1181 14.69 -39.97 65.78
CA GLY A 1181 14.91 -38.71 66.50
C GLY A 1181 15.63 -37.68 65.63
N ILE A 1182 15.17 -36.44 65.66
CA ILE A 1182 15.68 -35.35 64.83
C ILE A 1182 16.31 -34.29 65.74
N LYS A 1183 17.45 -33.71 65.33
CA LYS A 1183 18.10 -32.58 65.99
C LYS A 1183 18.41 -31.46 65.00
N GLU A 1184 18.45 -30.22 65.49
CA GLU A 1184 18.90 -29.06 64.71
C GLU A 1184 20.41 -29.15 64.54
N SER A 1185 20.92 -29.06 63.29
CA SER A 1185 22.36 -29.09 62.99
C SER A 1185 23.01 -27.71 63.08
#